data_AF-A0A0F7VKS0-F1
#
_entry.id   AF-A0A0F7VKS0-F1
#
_cell.length_a   1.000
_cell.length_b   1.000
_cell.length_c   1.000
_cell.angle_alpha   90.00
_cell.angle_beta   90.00
_cell.angle_gamma   90.00
#
_symmetry.space_group_name_H-M   'P 1'
#
loop_
_entity.id
_entity.type
_entity.pdbx_description
1 polymer ?
#
loop_
_entity_poly.entity_id
_entity_poly.type
_entity_poly.pdbx_seq_one_letter_code
_entity_poly.pdbx_strand_id
1 'polypeptide(L)'
;MIGLIPTATPVALREVRHDLAGRRVLVIGDCDGLAGAMLARLSAAGAHTEAVMVRETVRPYASSHRGQLLAAEELAVRLTSGPLPDWVLFLPGFTARARPAQAFRPEEGLYAGGMTRTLFHTLSPLGRRWLERGAGGFAVVTRADGRFGLTGARPGDPLAGLLHGTVRALHAELPMIRTVALDVGPSVPLDVVADRLLDLVSDTSHGHVERGLAGSQAYATTLVPAFEQPADIPGAEGRLPLERGDTVLATGGGRGVTARVVRMMAEEVPCRYLLLGTTKLVDVKAALGVGDRDELLHMPAEELEAHKRRQFAAMRRDNPTLLPPAFERHWARISNSLEVLRTLTHVRDLGARAEYLCLDITDGHATRRFADELVRTSGPVQALLHGAGVETSKNLCRKTQDSWERTVAVKTAGLYNLSPVLGDETRLIMLFGSAAGTYGNPGQIDYAGASEFLTTAAYRLAADFPAARVRSVAWPAWAEVGMAVRPSSRAALEQRDVRFMEVSEGLDWAGALLRSPSRVPVCVSLGYEGMPPEATATRETAPWRSARANRGNLVDLCSEAGPGRWEVRWTYQPELDAALADHQVDGNVRVPFALFIELMCQTASACLGDLGAFTLRALRMHQPLTLAPERPRDLRAVIARTAEGTLRVGVESSPIRPDHSWVPVTLQHASAEIEPLTGQKPAPRIDVALKGLEPVSVDHLQERFAANGIVYGPAFREIVSCWRDGALRLAQVRAGAGWKADVRGRSFFDIGLLDLSLQTLVFHPGARHGGLPTAVEELIVHTELGGSRSEGWALVDTGAEKLGVTLADSAGRVMAQIRNLELTARES
;
A
#
# COMPACT_ATOMS: atom_id res chain seq x y z
N MET A 1 0.67 -8.42 22.30
CA MET A 1 -0.21 -7.63 21.41
C MET A 1 -1.21 -6.87 22.27
N ILE A 2 -1.72 -5.71 21.84
CA ILE A 2 -2.75 -4.94 22.55
C ILE A 2 -4.05 -4.89 21.74
N GLY A 3 -5.19 -4.78 22.42
CA GLY A 3 -6.52 -4.63 21.83
C GLY A 3 -6.90 -3.17 21.63
N LEU A 4 -7.13 -2.79 20.37
CA LEU A 4 -7.57 -1.45 19.95
C LEU A 4 -9.01 -1.50 19.45
N ILE A 5 -9.83 -0.51 19.80
CA ILE A 5 -11.22 -0.40 19.33
C ILE A 5 -11.34 0.78 18.34
N PRO A 6 -11.93 0.58 17.14
CA PRO A 6 -12.31 1.68 16.27
C PRO A 6 -13.37 2.55 16.93
N THR A 7 -13.16 3.86 16.93
CA THR A 7 -14.18 4.82 17.37
C THR A 7 -14.31 5.98 16.39
N ALA A 8 -15.49 6.59 16.34
CA ALA A 8 -15.72 7.84 15.64
C ALA A 8 -15.54 9.00 16.63
N THR A 9 -14.43 9.73 16.51
CA THR A 9 -14.07 10.82 17.42
C THR A 9 -14.47 12.17 16.81
N PRO A 10 -15.14 13.05 17.57
CA PRO A 10 -15.49 14.38 17.09
C PRO A 10 -14.26 15.16 16.62
N VAL A 11 -14.36 15.79 15.45
CA VAL A 11 -13.31 16.68 14.92
C VAL A 11 -13.91 17.99 14.45
N ALA A 12 -13.07 19.03 14.43
CA ALA A 12 -13.44 20.31 13.83
C ALA A 12 -13.48 20.18 12.30
N LEU A 13 -14.48 20.83 11.69
CA LEU A 13 -14.53 20.96 10.24
C LEU A 13 -13.60 22.09 9.81
N ARG A 14 -12.67 21.78 8.91
CA ARG A 14 -11.82 22.78 8.28
C ARG A 14 -12.43 23.16 6.94
N GLU A 15 -12.73 24.44 6.76
CA GLU A 15 -13.20 25.00 5.49
C GLU A 15 -11.98 25.45 4.68
N VAL A 16 -11.47 24.56 3.84
CA VAL A 16 -10.43 24.87 2.86
C VAL A 16 -11.05 24.72 1.50
N ARG A 17 -11.13 25.81 0.74
CA ARG A 17 -11.54 25.81 -0.67
C ARG A 17 -10.43 26.39 -1.50
N HIS A 18 -9.92 25.59 -2.43
CA HIS A 18 -9.05 26.08 -3.50
C HIS A 18 -9.78 26.01 -4.84
N ASP A 19 -9.29 26.79 -5.80
CA ASP A 19 -9.80 26.79 -7.16
C ASP A 19 -9.51 25.43 -7.84
N LEU A 20 -10.49 24.91 -8.56
CA LEU A 20 -10.38 23.68 -9.36
C LEU A 20 -10.26 23.98 -10.86
N ALA A 21 -10.00 25.23 -11.24
CA ALA A 21 -9.78 25.67 -12.62
C ALA A 21 -8.86 24.71 -13.40
N GLY A 22 -9.39 24.18 -14.51
CA GLY A 22 -8.66 23.29 -15.41
C GLY A 22 -8.50 21.84 -14.92
N ARG A 23 -8.94 21.52 -13.69
CA ARG A 23 -8.94 20.13 -13.17
C ARG A 23 -10.07 19.33 -13.80
N ARG A 24 -9.78 18.07 -14.13
CA ARG A 24 -10.76 17.11 -14.64
C ARG A 24 -11.31 16.25 -13.51
N VAL A 25 -12.62 16.29 -13.30
CA VAL A 25 -13.30 15.54 -12.25
C VAL A 25 -14.33 14.61 -12.86
N LEU A 26 -14.12 13.31 -12.69
CA LEU A 26 -15.09 12.28 -13.06
C LEU A 26 -15.96 11.94 -11.85
N VAL A 27 -17.26 12.04 -12.01
CA VAL A 27 -18.26 11.66 -11.00
C VAL A 27 -18.90 10.34 -11.43
N ILE A 28 -18.72 9.29 -10.64
CA ILE A 28 -19.41 8.01 -10.83
C ILE A 28 -20.60 8.03 -9.88
N GLY A 29 -21.82 7.99 -10.41
CA GLY A 29 -23.03 8.02 -9.60
C GLY A 29 -24.27 8.45 -10.37
N ASP A 30 -25.43 8.35 -9.71
CA ASP A 30 -26.69 8.84 -10.29
C ASP A 30 -26.67 10.35 -10.45
N CYS A 31 -26.89 10.84 -11.68
CA CYS A 31 -26.93 12.25 -12.03
C CYS A 31 -28.00 13.03 -11.24
N ASP A 32 -29.01 12.33 -10.71
CA ASP A 32 -29.98 12.89 -9.76
C ASP A 32 -29.45 12.79 -8.31
N GLY A 33 -29.64 13.84 -7.50
CA GLY A 33 -29.17 13.87 -6.11
C GLY A 33 -27.72 14.34 -5.96
N LEU A 34 -26.85 13.58 -5.29
CA LEU A 34 -25.51 14.04 -4.91
C LEU A 34 -24.61 14.32 -6.11
N ALA A 35 -24.65 13.49 -7.15
CA ALA A 35 -23.82 13.72 -8.32
C ALA A 35 -24.21 15.04 -9.02
N GLY A 36 -25.51 15.30 -9.19
CA GLY A 36 -26.01 16.56 -9.73
C GLY A 36 -25.58 17.77 -8.89
N ALA A 37 -25.73 17.69 -7.56
CA ALA A 37 -25.27 18.74 -6.64
C ALA A 37 -23.75 18.99 -6.72
N MET A 38 -22.96 17.93 -6.93
CA MET A 38 -21.51 18.02 -7.13
C MET A 38 -21.14 18.61 -8.49
N LEU A 39 -21.79 18.19 -9.57
CA LEU A 39 -21.54 18.72 -10.92
C LEU A 39 -21.71 20.24 -10.96
N ALA A 40 -22.78 20.76 -10.35
CA ALA A 40 -23.03 22.19 -10.26
C ALA A 40 -21.91 22.93 -9.49
N ARG A 41 -21.52 22.41 -8.32
CA ARG A 41 -20.47 23.00 -7.47
C ARG A 41 -19.08 22.95 -8.09
N LEU A 42 -18.72 21.82 -8.70
CA LEU A 42 -17.43 21.63 -9.36
C LEU A 42 -17.31 22.53 -10.61
N SER A 43 -18.39 22.65 -11.39
CA SER A 43 -18.44 23.55 -12.55
C SER A 43 -18.30 25.01 -12.12
N ALA A 44 -18.98 25.41 -11.03
CA ALA A 44 -18.84 26.75 -10.45
C ALA A 44 -17.42 27.02 -9.92
N ALA A 45 -16.70 25.98 -9.49
CA ALA A 45 -15.30 26.04 -9.08
C ALA A 45 -14.29 25.89 -10.25
N GLY A 46 -14.74 25.98 -11.51
CA GLY A 46 -13.86 25.98 -12.69
C GLY A 46 -13.39 24.61 -13.17
N ALA A 47 -13.87 23.51 -12.60
CA ALA A 47 -13.48 22.16 -12.99
C ALA A 47 -14.16 21.72 -14.31
N HIS A 48 -13.44 20.93 -15.10
CA HIS A 48 -14.01 20.17 -16.20
C HIS A 48 -14.65 18.89 -15.64
N THR A 49 -15.97 18.86 -15.58
CA THR A 49 -16.70 17.76 -14.95
C THR A 49 -17.36 16.84 -15.95
N GLU A 50 -17.33 15.55 -15.62
CA GLU A 50 -18.05 14.51 -16.34
C GLU A 50 -18.75 13.61 -15.34
N ALA A 51 -19.96 13.12 -15.67
CA ALA A 51 -20.64 12.12 -14.87
C ALA A 51 -20.94 10.86 -15.69
N VAL A 52 -20.80 9.70 -15.04
CA VAL A 52 -21.11 8.39 -15.60
C VAL A 52 -21.89 7.56 -14.59
N MET A 53 -22.80 6.74 -15.09
CA MET A 53 -23.50 5.74 -14.29
C MET A 53 -23.06 4.35 -14.72
N VAL A 54 -22.80 3.50 -13.74
CA VAL A 54 -22.37 2.13 -13.99
C VAL A 54 -23.49 1.18 -13.59
N ARG A 55 -23.94 0.35 -14.53
CA ARG A 55 -25.10 -0.54 -14.37
C ARG A 55 -24.96 -1.48 -13.18
N GLU A 56 -23.77 -1.99 -12.92
CA GLU A 56 -23.49 -2.92 -11.83
C GLU A 56 -23.61 -2.25 -10.44
N THR A 57 -23.62 -0.92 -10.38
CA THR A 57 -23.78 -0.14 -9.13
C THR A 57 -25.22 0.29 -8.86
N VAL A 58 -26.16 -0.10 -9.72
CA VAL A 58 -27.58 0.17 -9.59
C VAL A 58 -28.25 -0.99 -8.86
N ARG A 59 -28.97 -0.69 -7.77
CA ARG A 59 -29.76 -1.72 -7.05
C ARG A 59 -30.95 -2.16 -7.92
N PRO A 60 -31.31 -3.46 -7.97
CA PRO A 60 -32.37 -4.00 -8.84
C PRO A 60 -33.75 -3.34 -8.70
N TYR A 61 -34.01 -2.68 -7.57
CA TYR A 61 -35.30 -2.07 -7.24
C TYR A 61 -35.32 -0.54 -7.41
N ALA A 62 -34.25 0.07 -7.92
CA ALA A 62 -34.22 1.50 -8.18
C ALA A 62 -35.10 1.82 -9.40
N SER A 63 -36.18 2.56 -9.18
CA SER A 63 -37.31 2.73 -10.11
C SER A 63 -37.07 3.74 -11.24
N SER A 64 -35.94 4.46 -11.26
CA SER A 64 -35.65 5.48 -12.27
C SER A 64 -34.18 5.85 -12.27
N HIS A 65 -33.57 5.97 -13.46
CA HIS A 65 -32.25 6.56 -13.67
C HIS A 65 -32.28 7.41 -14.95
N ARG A 66 -31.49 8.48 -15.02
CA ARG A 66 -31.31 9.30 -16.23
C ARG A 66 -29.87 9.22 -16.74
N GLY A 67 -29.68 9.00 -18.04
CA GLY A 67 -28.39 8.96 -18.71
C GLY A 67 -28.01 7.59 -19.27
N GLN A 68 -26.86 7.52 -19.96
CA GLN A 68 -26.32 6.27 -20.50
C GLN A 68 -25.71 5.44 -19.36
N LEU A 69 -26.18 4.20 -19.24
CA LEU A 69 -25.62 3.19 -18.33
C LEU A 69 -24.45 2.49 -19.00
N LEU A 70 -23.26 2.64 -18.42
CA LEU A 70 -22.08 1.89 -18.85
C LEU A 70 -21.98 0.58 -18.06
N ALA A 71 -21.48 -0.46 -18.71
CA ALA A 71 -20.88 -1.59 -18.01
C ALA A 71 -19.57 -1.15 -17.34
N ALA A 72 -19.18 -1.82 -16.25
CA ALA A 72 -17.89 -1.60 -15.62
C ALA A 72 -16.71 -1.73 -16.60
N GLU A 73 -16.77 -2.70 -17.53
CA GLU A 73 -15.76 -2.93 -18.55
C GLU A 73 -15.69 -1.76 -19.57
N GLU A 74 -16.83 -1.19 -19.95
CA GLU A 74 -16.90 -0.03 -20.84
C GLU A 74 -16.29 1.21 -20.15
N LEU A 75 -16.54 1.38 -18.85
CA LEU A 75 -15.87 2.41 -18.05
C LEU A 75 -14.35 2.22 -18.06
N ALA A 76 -13.85 0.99 -17.89
CA ALA A 76 -12.41 0.73 -17.91
C ALA A 76 -11.77 1.07 -19.26
N VAL A 77 -12.42 0.72 -20.38
CA VAL A 77 -11.95 1.08 -21.72
C VAL A 77 -11.82 2.59 -21.87
N ARG A 78 -12.86 3.33 -21.45
CA ARG A 78 -12.87 4.80 -21.47
C ARG A 78 -11.76 5.40 -20.60
N LEU A 79 -11.57 4.89 -19.39
CA LEU A 79 -10.52 5.37 -18.48
C LEU A 79 -9.10 5.03 -18.96
N THR A 80 -8.96 4.01 -19.82
CA THR A 80 -7.69 3.62 -20.40
C THR A 80 -7.28 4.55 -21.55
N SER A 81 -8.19 4.81 -22.50
CA SER A 81 -7.90 5.59 -23.70
C SER A 81 -8.22 7.08 -23.59
N GLY A 82 -9.09 7.46 -22.65
CA GLY A 82 -9.57 8.82 -22.49
C GLY A 82 -8.62 9.74 -21.71
N PRO A 83 -8.99 11.02 -21.59
CA PRO A 83 -8.28 11.98 -20.74
C PRO A 83 -8.18 11.47 -19.30
N LEU A 84 -7.00 11.57 -18.68
CA LEU A 84 -6.79 11.16 -17.30
C LEU A 84 -7.51 12.13 -16.35
N PRO A 85 -8.48 11.70 -15.52
CA PRO A 85 -9.05 12.56 -14.49
C PRO A 85 -8.01 12.93 -13.43
N ASP A 86 -8.07 14.18 -12.95
CA ASP A 86 -7.40 14.60 -11.72
C ASP A 86 -8.06 13.94 -10.51
N TRP A 87 -9.40 13.85 -10.53
CA TRP A 87 -10.21 13.29 -9.47
C TRP A 87 -11.27 12.31 -9.99
N VAL A 88 -11.51 11.26 -9.22
CA VAL A 88 -12.71 10.43 -9.33
C VAL A 88 -13.51 10.52 -8.04
N LEU A 89 -14.79 10.88 -8.16
CA LEU A 89 -15.76 10.86 -7.07
C LEU A 89 -16.66 9.62 -7.23
N PHE A 90 -16.43 8.61 -6.42
CA PHE A 90 -17.17 7.35 -6.39
C PHE A 90 -18.35 7.47 -5.43
N LEU A 91 -19.51 7.85 -5.97
CA LEU A 91 -20.75 8.07 -5.21
C LEU A 91 -21.69 6.87 -5.05
N PRO A 92 -21.51 5.69 -5.69
CA PRO A 92 -22.41 4.55 -5.50
C PRO A 92 -22.68 4.16 -4.05
N GLY A 93 -21.70 4.32 -3.15
CA GLY A 93 -21.88 4.04 -1.71
C GLY A 93 -22.90 4.94 -1.01
N PHE A 94 -23.23 6.10 -1.59
CA PHE A 94 -24.23 7.05 -1.08
C PHE A 94 -25.57 6.93 -1.81
N THR A 95 -25.55 6.65 -3.11
CA THR A 95 -26.75 6.52 -3.95
C THR A 95 -27.40 5.14 -3.86
N ALA A 96 -26.69 4.15 -3.31
CA ALA A 96 -27.26 2.91 -2.78
C ALA A 96 -28.33 3.25 -1.74
N ARG A 97 -29.58 3.43 -2.15
CA ARG A 97 -30.69 3.77 -1.25
C ARG A 97 -30.89 2.64 -0.24
N ALA A 98 -30.29 2.77 0.93
CA ALA A 98 -30.57 1.89 2.04
C ALA A 98 -32.01 2.11 2.51
N ARG A 99 -32.79 1.04 2.66
CA ARG A 99 -34.15 1.15 3.19
C ARG A 99 -34.07 1.30 4.71
N PRO A 100 -34.98 2.07 5.36
CA PRO A 100 -35.20 2.05 6.82
C PRO A 100 -35.29 0.64 7.42
N ALA A 101 -35.81 -0.33 6.65
CA ALA A 101 -35.99 -1.72 7.05
C ALA A 101 -35.02 -2.72 6.37
N GLN A 102 -33.90 -2.26 5.79
CA GLN A 102 -32.95 -3.16 5.10
C GLN A 102 -32.31 -4.12 6.11
N ALA A 103 -32.74 -5.38 6.12
CA ALA A 103 -32.12 -6.42 6.91
C ALA A 103 -30.88 -6.97 6.20
N PHE A 104 -29.95 -7.55 6.96
CA PHE A 104 -28.82 -8.29 6.41
C PHE A 104 -29.33 -9.54 5.66
N ARG A 105 -29.40 -9.50 4.32
CA ARG A 105 -30.04 -10.54 3.48
C ARG A 105 -29.18 -10.93 2.26
N PRO A 106 -29.41 -12.09 1.62
CA PRO A 106 -28.56 -12.53 0.52
C PRO A 106 -28.64 -11.66 -0.74
N GLU A 107 -29.75 -10.96 -0.98
CA GLU A 107 -29.89 -10.07 -2.15
C GLU A 107 -28.83 -8.94 -2.16
N GLU A 108 -28.35 -8.56 -0.99
CA GLU A 108 -27.29 -7.56 -0.81
C GLU A 108 -25.91 -8.06 -1.29
N GLY A 109 -25.70 -9.38 -1.31
CA GLY A 109 -24.47 -9.99 -1.83
C GLY A 109 -24.27 -9.76 -3.33
N LEU A 110 -25.36 -9.73 -4.11
CA LEU A 110 -25.31 -9.41 -5.55
C LEU A 110 -24.85 -7.97 -5.77
N TYR A 111 -25.34 -7.05 -4.94
CA TYR A 111 -24.96 -5.64 -5.00
C TYR A 111 -23.49 -5.42 -4.62
N ALA A 112 -23.01 -6.15 -3.61
CA ALA A 112 -21.59 -6.15 -3.23
C ALA A 112 -20.70 -6.57 -4.41
N GLY A 113 -21.11 -7.57 -5.18
CA GLY A 113 -20.40 -8.03 -6.39
C GLY A 113 -20.30 -6.95 -7.47
N GLY A 114 -21.40 -6.27 -7.76
CA GLY A 114 -21.42 -5.18 -8.74
C GLY A 114 -20.56 -3.98 -8.33
N MET A 115 -20.65 -3.55 -7.06
CA MET A 115 -19.80 -2.49 -6.51
C MET A 115 -18.31 -2.84 -6.59
N THR A 116 -17.97 -4.08 -6.26
CA THR A 116 -16.60 -4.62 -6.31
C THR A 116 -16.04 -4.58 -7.73
N ARG A 117 -16.83 -5.02 -8.72
CA ARG A 117 -16.46 -5.00 -10.13
C ARG A 117 -16.21 -3.57 -10.62
N THR A 118 -17.11 -2.64 -10.31
CA THR A 118 -16.95 -1.24 -10.72
C THR A 118 -15.72 -0.60 -10.08
N LEU A 119 -15.43 -0.88 -8.81
CA LEU A 119 -14.19 -0.41 -8.17
C LEU A 119 -12.95 -0.90 -8.91
N PHE A 120 -12.87 -2.20 -9.22
CA PHE A 120 -11.74 -2.77 -9.95
C PHE A 120 -11.55 -2.09 -11.32
N HIS A 121 -12.63 -1.98 -12.10
CA HIS A 121 -12.58 -1.37 -13.43
C HIS A 121 -12.36 0.15 -13.42
N THR A 122 -12.60 0.81 -12.29
CA THR A 122 -12.24 2.22 -12.10
C THR A 122 -10.77 2.37 -11.73
N LEU A 123 -10.33 1.62 -10.72
CA LEU A 123 -9.00 1.78 -10.12
C LEU A 123 -7.89 1.15 -10.98
N SER A 124 -8.11 -0.02 -11.58
CA SER A 124 -7.08 -0.71 -12.37
C SER A 124 -6.50 0.15 -13.51
N PRO A 125 -7.30 0.80 -14.39
CA PRO A 125 -6.74 1.63 -15.45
C PRO A 125 -6.14 2.96 -14.92
N LEU A 126 -6.70 3.51 -13.84
CA LEU A 126 -6.25 4.79 -13.28
C LEU A 126 -4.98 4.67 -12.45
N GLY A 127 -4.84 3.59 -11.67
CA GLY A 127 -3.73 3.41 -10.74
C GLY A 127 -2.37 3.53 -11.42
N ARG A 128 -2.19 2.87 -12.57
CA ARG A 128 -0.96 2.98 -13.37
C ARG A 128 -0.72 4.41 -13.88
N ARG A 129 -1.75 5.04 -14.42
CA ARG A 129 -1.65 6.39 -15.01
C ARG A 129 -1.40 7.47 -13.95
N TRP A 130 -1.97 7.32 -12.76
CA TRP A 130 -1.72 8.20 -11.63
C TRP A 130 -0.34 7.97 -11.02
N LEU A 131 0.13 6.72 -10.97
CA LEU A 131 1.50 6.39 -10.58
C LEU A 131 2.51 7.05 -11.54
N GLU A 132 2.29 6.92 -12.85
CA GLU A 132 3.11 7.56 -13.90
C GLU A 132 3.06 9.10 -13.80
N ARG A 133 1.88 9.68 -13.56
CA ARG A 133 1.71 11.14 -13.38
C ARG A 133 2.30 11.65 -12.05
N GLY A 134 2.37 10.80 -11.02
CA GLY A 134 2.76 11.20 -9.66
C GLY A 134 1.69 11.99 -8.90
N ALA A 135 0.43 11.98 -9.35
CA ALA A 135 -0.67 12.71 -8.72
C ALA A 135 -2.04 12.12 -9.12
N GLY A 136 -3.03 12.27 -8.24
CA GLY A 136 -4.42 11.88 -8.47
C GLY A 136 -5.26 11.99 -7.21
N GLY A 137 -6.58 11.85 -7.38
CA GLY A 137 -7.54 11.92 -6.29
C GLY A 137 -8.65 10.89 -6.45
N PHE A 138 -8.98 10.19 -5.37
CA PHE A 138 -10.09 9.24 -5.34
C PHE A 138 -10.92 9.40 -4.07
N ALA A 139 -12.18 9.82 -4.22
CA ALA A 139 -13.11 9.98 -3.11
C ALA A 139 -14.19 8.91 -3.16
N VAL A 140 -14.49 8.27 -2.03
CA VAL A 140 -15.71 7.48 -1.84
C VAL A 140 -16.66 8.22 -0.92
N VAL A 141 -17.94 8.21 -1.24
CA VAL A 141 -18.99 8.72 -0.36
C VAL A 141 -19.90 7.57 0.02
N THR A 142 -20.14 7.42 1.32
CA THR A 142 -20.94 6.34 1.89
C THR A 142 -22.09 6.86 2.71
N ARG A 143 -23.13 6.04 2.85
CA ARG A 143 -24.27 6.31 3.74
C ARG A 143 -24.40 5.21 4.78
N ALA A 144 -23.47 5.16 5.74
CA ALA A 144 -23.62 4.34 6.93
C ALA A 144 -24.40 5.13 8.00
N ASP A 145 -23.70 5.82 8.89
CA ASP A 145 -24.32 6.53 10.01
C ASP A 145 -23.67 7.90 10.30
N GLY A 146 -22.70 8.32 9.46
CA GLY A 146 -21.89 9.51 9.69
C GLY A 146 -20.78 9.29 10.72
N ARG A 147 -20.60 8.04 11.16
CA ARG A 147 -19.63 7.54 12.13
C ARG A 147 -19.03 6.22 11.62
N PHE A 148 -18.90 6.09 10.30
CA PHE A 148 -18.26 4.98 9.60
C PHE A 148 -18.92 3.61 9.84
N GLY A 149 -20.21 3.59 10.19
CA GLY A 149 -20.94 2.36 10.51
C GLY A 149 -20.64 1.80 11.90
N LEU A 150 -19.91 2.54 12.74
CA LEU A 150 -19.48 2.11 14.07
C LEU A 150 -20.57 2.29 15.15
N THR A 151 -21.81 2.61 14.76
CA THR A 151 -22.96 2.61 15.69
C THR A 151 -24.02 1.57 15.34
N GLY A 152 -23.99 1.02 14.13
CA GLY A 152 -25.04 0.11 13.63
C GLY A 152 -26.37 0.81 13.34
N ALA A 153 -26.43 2.15 13.39
CA ALA A 153 -27.66 2.90 13.20
C ALA A 153 -28.30 2.65 11.83
N ARG A 154 -29.64 2.57 11.81
CA ARG A 154 -30.43 2.44 10.58
C ARG A 154 -30.82 3.83 10.04
N PRO A 155 -30.92 4.04 8.72
CA PRO A 155 -30.70 3.08 7.62
C PRO A 155 -29.25 3.01 7.09
N GLY A 156 -28.25 2.66 7.89
CA GLY A 156 -26.87 2.52 7.37
C GLY A 156 -26.62 1.25 6.57
N ASP A 157 -25.80 1.34 5.52
CA ASP A 157 -25.34 0.21 4.69
C ASP A 157 -23.93 -0.25 5.12
N PRO A 158 -23.73 -1.51 5.56
CA PRO A 158 -22.42 -2.01 5.95
C PRO A 158 -21.44 -2.14 4.77
N LEU A 159 -21.88 -2.07 3.51
CA LEU A 159 -20.96 -1.96 2.38
C LEU A 159 -20.11 -0.68 2.41
N ALA A 160 -20.45 0.30 3.26
CA ALA A 160 -19.57 1.44 3.54
C ALA A 160 -18.15 1.00 3.95
N GLY A 161 -18.03 -0.03 4.80
CA GLY A 161 -16.73 -0.53 5.24
C GLY A 161 -15.88 -1.10 4.08
N LEU A 162 -16.51 -1.71 3.07
CA LEU A 162 -15.82 -2.14 1.85
C LEU A 162 -15.13 -0.96 1.16
N LEU A 163 -15.84 0.15 1.02
CA LEU A 163 -15.32 1.35 0.37
C LEU A 163 -14.24 2.03 1.21
N HIS A 164 -14.44 2.17 2.52
CA HIS A 164 -13.46 2.78 3.43
C HIS A 164 -12.14 2.02 3.44
N GLY A 165 -12.18 0.70 3.64
CA GLY A 165 -10.96 -0.13 3.63
C GLY A 165 -10.26 -0.14 2.27
N THR A 166 -11.02 -0.09 1.17
CA THR A 166 -10.48 0.00 -0.20
C THR A 166 -9.67 1.29 -0.38
N VAL A 167 -10.23 2.46 -0.05
CA VAL A 167 -9.52 3.73 -0.27
C VAL A 167 -8.35 3.97 0.68
N ARG A 168 -8.41 3.40 1.88
CA ARG A 168 -7.31 3.39 2.85
C ARG A 168 -6.12 2.60 2.31
N ALA A 169 -6.36 1.38 1.85
CA ALA A 169 -5.32 0.54 1.25
C ALA A 169 -4.83 1.06 -0.11
N LEU A 170 -5.70 1.71 -0.89
CA LEU A 170 -5.31 2.38 -2.12
C LEU A 170 -4.28 3.48 -1.86
N HIS A 171 -4.48 4.31 -0.82
CA HIS A 171 -3.48 5.32 -0.44
C HIS A 171 -2.20 4.69 0.10
N ALA A 172 -2.31 3.61 0.87
CA ALA A 172 -1.12 2.89 1.34
C ALA A 172 -0.26 2.39 0.16
N GLU A 173 -0.89 1.91 -0.92
CA GLU A 173 -0.19 1.46 -2.12
C GLU A 173 0.28 2.61 -3.03
N LEU A 174 -0.53 3.66 -3.17
CA LEU A 174 -0.28 4.83 -4.00
C LEU A 174 -0.27 6.09 -3.13
N PRO A 175 0.78 6.33 -2.33
CA PRO A 175 0.80 7.45 -1.39
C PRO A 175 0.69 8.80 -2.11
N MET A 176 1.21 8.90 -3.34
CA MET A 176 1.15 10.12 -4.15
C MET A 176 -0.27 10.54 -4.58
N ILE A 177 -1.29 9.71 -4.39
CA ILE A 177 -2.68 10.10 -4.63
C ILE A 177 -3.39 10.45 -3.33
N ARG A 178 -4.24 11.47 -3.37
CA ARG A 178 -5.12 11.81 -2.27
C ARG A 178 -6.32 10.87 -2.28
N THR A 179 -6.67 10.33 -1.12
CA THR A 179 -7.92 9.56 -1.01
C THR A 179 -8.82 10.12 0.08
N VAL A 180 -10.12 10.07 -0.17
CA VAL A 180 -11.13 10.62 0.74
C VAL A 180 -12.20 9.58 0.97
N ALA A 181 -12.51 9.30 2.23
CA ALA A 181 -13.72 8.59 2.65
C ALA A 181 -14.63 9.58 3.37
N LEU A 182 -15.78 9.90 2.76
CA LEU A 182 -16.82 10.71 3.37
C LEU A 182 -18.01 9.82 3.76
N ASP A 183 -18.20 9.58 5.04
CA ASP A 183 -19.38 8.87 5.55
C ASP A 183 -20.46 9.84 6.00
N VAL A 184 -21.70 9.59 5.60
CA VAL A 184 -22.80 10.52 5.77
C VAL A 184 -23.94 9.87 6.54
N GLY A 185 -24.32 10.52 7.65
CA GLY A 185 -25.47 10.13 8.45
C GLY A 185 -26.79 10.47 7.75
N PRO A 186 -27.86 9.71 8.04
CA PRO A 186 -29.13 9.79 7.31
C PRO A 186 -29.84 11.16 7.41
N SER A 187 -29.53 11.96 8.43
CA SER A 187 -30.14 13.27 8.68
C SER A 187 -29.38 14.44 8.06
N VAL A 188 -28.24 14.21 7.40
CA VAL A 188 -27.41 15.29 6.86
C VAL A 188 -27.98 15.77 5.51
N PRO A 189 -28.26 17.08 5.34
CA PRO A 189 -28.78 17.61 4.09
C PRO A 189 -27.79 17.44 2.92
N LEU A 190 -28.33 17.17 1.74
CA LEU A 190 -27.53 16.89 0.53
C LEU A 190 -26.56 18.03 0.17
N ASP A 191 -26.98 19.28 0.33
CA ASP A 191 -26.13 20.45 0.05
C ASP A 191 -24.92 20.51 0.97
N VAL A 192 -25.11 20.19 2.26
CA VAL A 192 -24.00 20.11 3.22
C VAL A 192 -23.02 19.02 2.79
N VAL A 193 -23.52 17.86 2.35
CA VAL A 193 -22.64 16.78 1.84
C VAL A 193 -21.82 17.24 0.64
N ALA A 194 -22.48 17.89 -0.33
CA ALA A 194 -21.83 18.34 -1.54
C ALA A 194 -20.79 19.46 -1.27
N ASP A 195 -21.12 20.40 -0.38
CA ASP A 195 -20.20 21.45 0.05
C ASP A 195 -18.99 20.88 0.79
N ARG A 196 -19.19 19.91 1.67
CA ARG A 196 -18.09 19.25 2.39
C ARG A 196 -17.23 18.38 1.49
N LEU A 197 -17.82 17.69 0.52
CA LEU A 197 -17.04 16.95 -0.47
C LEU A 197 -16.22 17.89 -1.35
N LEU A 198 -16.76 19.05 -1.73
CA LEU A 198 -16.01 20.07 -2.47
C LEU A 198 -14.81 20.59 -1.65
N ASP A 199 -14.99 20.89 -0.37
CA ASP A 199 -13.90 21.29 0.53
C ASP A 199 -12.77 20.23 0.52
N LEU A 200 -13.14 18.95 0.69
CA LEU A 200 -12.20 17.84 0.76
C LEU A 200 -11.48 17.54 -0.56
N VAL A 201 -12.14 17.76 -1.69
CA VAL A 201 -11.61 17.53 -3.05
C VAL A 201 -10.76 18.70 -3.53
N SER A 202 -11.09 19.92 -3.10
CA SER A 202 -10.35 21.13 -3.48
C SER A 202 -9.08 21.34 -2.66
N ASP A 203 -9.00 20.77 -1.45
CA ASP A 203 -7.79 20.80 -0.65
C ASP A 203 -6.59 20.17 -1.40
N THR A 204 -5.49 20.93 -1.46
CA THR A 204 -4.28 20.59 -2.22
C THR A 204 -3.28 19.74 -1.43
N SER A 205 -3.57 19.44 -0.16
CA SER A 205 -2.77 18.47 0.59
C SER A 205 -2.89 17.07 -0.01
N HIS A 206 -1.91 16.22 0.24
CA HIS A 206 -1.95 14.79 -0.02
C HIS A 206 -2.31 14.07 1.27
N GLY A 207 -2.57 12.77 1.17
CA GLY A 207 -2.97 11.96 2.31
C GLY A 207 -4.30 11.25 2.10
N HIS A 208 -4.62 10.42 3.08
CA HIS A 208 -5.88 9.74 3.25
C HIS A 208 -6.68 10.45 4.33
N VAL A 209 -7.89 10.88 3.97
CA VAL A 209 -8.80 11.60 4.85
C VAL A 209 -10.07 10.80 5.05
N GLU A 210 -10.50 10.67 6.29
CA GLU A 210 -11.75 10.04 6.71
C GLU A 210 -12.59 11.07 7.47
N ARG A 211 -13.74 11.43 6.89
CA ARG A 211 -14.70 12.35 7.53
C ARG A 211 -16.08 11.71 7.61
N GLY A 212 -16.61 11.64 8.81
CA GLY A 212 -17.99 11.28 9.09
C GLY A 212 -18.81 12.54 9.37
N LEU A 213 -20.02 12.63 8.82
CA LEU A 213 -20.97 13.72 9.10
C LEU A 213 -22.22 13.15 9.76
N ALA A 214 -22.48 13.48 11.03
CA ALA A 214 -23.70 13.08 11.71
C ALA A 214 -24.36 14.29 12.39
N GLY A 215 -25.53 14.70 11.89
CA GLY A 215 -26.16 15.95 12.30
C GLY A 215 -25.29 17.15 11.93
N SER A 216 -24.98 18.00 12.91
CA SER A 216 -24.08 19.16 12.75
C SER A 216 -22.62 18.86 13.10
N GLN A 217 -22.31 17.64 13.56
CA GLN A 217 -21.00 17.26 14.06
C GLN A 217 -20.23 16.45 13.01
N ALA A 218 -18.93 16.72 12.90
CA ALA A 218 -18.01 15.91 12.12
C ALA A 218 -17.20 14.96 12.99
N TYR A 219 -16.81 13.84 12.39
CA TYR A 219 -16.08 12.75 13.03
C TYR A 219 -14.91 12.29 12.17
N ALA A 220 -13.88 11.75 12.81
CA ALA A 220 -12.80 10.99 12.18
C ALA A 220 -12.71 9.60 12.83
N THR A 221 -12.17 8.62 12.13
CA THR A 221 -11.93 7.30 12.72
C THR A 221 -10.63 7.31 13.51
N THR A 222 -10.68 6.85 14.76
CA THR A 222 -9.51 6.71 15.64
C THR A 222 -9.46 5.30 16.22
N LEU A 223 -8.28 4.87 16.67
CA LEU A 223 -8.07 3.57 17.31
C LEU A 223 -7.73 3.81 18.77
N VAL A 224 -8.63 3.44 19.68
CA VAL A 224 -8.42 3.66 21.11
C VAL A 224 -7.89 2.36 21.73
N PRO A 225 -6.74 2.38 22.43
CA PRO A 225 -6.32 1.26 23.26
C PRO A 225 -7.38 0.96 24.33
N ALA A 226 -7.92 -0.26 24.29
CA ALA A 226 -8.98 -0.68 25.19
C ALA A 226 -8.53 -1.81 26.13
N PHE A 227 -7.61 -2.66 25.67
CA PHE A 227 -7.14 -3.84 26.41
C PHE A 227 -5.63 -3.99 26.21
N GLU A 228 -4.84 -4.12 27.26
CA GLU A 228 -3.40 -4.37 27.15
C GLU A 228 -3.14 -5.86 26.91
N GLN A 229 -4.01 -6.72 27.45
CA GLN A 229 -3.95 -8.17 27.34
C GLN A 229 -5.36 -8.79 27.30
N PRO A 230 -5.51 -10.06 26.86
CA PRO A 230 -6.82 -10.72 26.76
C PRO A 230 -7.62 -10.73 28.07
N ALA A 231 -6.95 -10.85 29.21
CA ALA A 231 -7.56 -10.91 30.54
C ALA A 231 -8.28 -9.60 30.93
N ASP A 232 -7.94 -8.47 30.30
CA ASP A 232 -8.55 -7.17 30.59
C ASP A 232 -9.97 -7.06 29.97
N ILE A 233 -10.31 -7.96 29.04
CA ILE A 233 -11.64 -7.99 28.43
C ILE A 233 -12.67 -8.35 29.51
N PRO A 234 -13.73 -7.54 29.71
CA PRO A 234 -14.75 -7.84 30.71
C PRO A 234 -15.33 -9.23 30.51
N GLY A 235 -15.21 -10.06 31.56
CA GLY A 235 -15.67 -11.46 31.56
C GLY A 235 -14.87 -12.41 30.68
N ALA A 236 -13.58 -12.14 30.45
CA ALA A 236 -12.67 -13.03 29.71
C ALA A 236 -12.62 -14.46 30.27
N GLU A 237 -12.75 -14.61 31.60
CA GLU A 237 -12.77 -15.88 32.36
C GLU A 237 -14.17 -16.53 32.42
N GLY A 238 -15.13 -16.02 31.64
CA GLY A 238 -16.50 -16.50 31.61
C GLY A 238 -16.65 -17.89 30.99
N ARG A 239 -17.85 -18.19 30.47
CA ARG A 239 -18.09 -19.38 29.64
C ARG A 239 -18.70 -18.98 28.31
N LEU A 240 -18.47 -19.78 27.29
CA LEU A 240 -19.15 -19.65 26.01
C LEU A 240 -20.66 -19.65 26.22
N PRO A 241 -21.43 -18.79 25.52
CA PRO A 241 -22.89 -18.75 25.61
C PRO A 241 -23.51 -19.89 24.78
N LEU A 242 -23.05 -21.11 24.99
CA LEU A 242 -23.40 -22.31 24.25
C LEU A 242 -23.69 -23.48 25.20
N GLU A 243 -24.53 -24.38 24.75
CA GLU A 243 -24.93 -25.59 25.46
C GLU A 243 -24.58 -26.85 24.64
N ARG A 244 -24.48 -27.99 25.34
CA ARG A 244 -24.26 -29.28 24.67
C ARG A 244 -25.38 -29.52 23.65
N GLY A 245 -25.00 -29.77 22.41
CA GLY A 245 -25.93 -30.02 21.31
C GLY A 245 -26.31 -28.79 20.47
N ASP A 246 -25.94 -27.58 20.90
CA ASP A 246 -26.05 -26.36 20.07
C ASP A 246 -25.32 -26.54 18.74
N THR A 247 -25.77 -25.84 17.69
CA THR A 247 -25.15 -25.86 16.37
C THR A 247 -24.22 -24.65 16.19
N VAL A 248 -22.94 -24.95 15.94
CA VAL A 248 -21.89 -23.99 15.59
C VAL A 248 -21.56 -24.13 14.11
N LEU A 249 -21.83 -23.10 13.31
CA LEU A 249 -21.46 -23.05 11.91
C LEU A 249 -20.16 -22.27 11.74
N ALA A 250 -19.14 -22.88 11.12
CA ALA A 250 -17.84 -22.25 10.90
C ALA A 250 -17.44 -22.24 9.42
N THR A 251 -17.38 -21.05 8.81
CA THR A 251 -16.87 -20.90 7.44
C THR A 251 -15.34 -20.86 7.44
N GLY A 252 -14.71 -21.59 6.53
CA GLY A 252 -13.28 -21.85 6.61
C GLY A 252 -12.88 -22.67 7.85
N GLY A 253 -13.85 -23.32 8.52
CA GLY A 253 -13.63 -23.98 9.82
C GLY A 253 -12.82 -25.27 9.77
N GLY A 254 -12.55 -25.82 8.58
CA GLY A 254 -11.78 -27.06 8.44
C GLY A 254 -10.26 -26.90 8.51
N ARG A 255 -9.72 -25.68 8.31
CA ARG A 255 -8.26 -25.43 8.25
C ARG A 255 -7.88 -24.08 8.86
N GLY A 256 -6.60 -23.89 9.15
CA GLY A 256 -6.04 -22.59 9.55
C GLY A 256 -6.61 -22.03 10.87
N VAL A 257 -6.67 -20.70 10.98
CA VAL A 257 -7.03 -19.98 12.23
C VAL A 257 -8.42 -20.38 12.72
N THR A 258 -9.42 -20.41 11.85
CA THR A 258 -10.80 -20.75 12.23
C THR A 258 -10.90 -22.15 12.81
N ALA A 259 -10.17 -23.12 12.24
CA ALA A 259 -10.13 -24.48 12.77
C ALA A 259 -9.55 -24.52 14.19
N ARG A 260 -8.54 -23.69 14.50
CA ARG A 260 -7.98 -23.61 15.86
C ARG A 260 -9.00 -23.05 16.85
N VAL A 261 -9.75 -22.02 16.47
CA VAL A 261 -10.84 -21.48 17.31
C VAL A 261 -11.97 -22.49 17.50
N VAL A 262 -12.34 -23.23 16.45
CA VAL A 262 -13.33 -24.32 16.53
C VAL A 262 -12.89 -25.39 17.54
N ARG A 263 -11.63 -25.81 17.49
CA ARG A 263 -11.08 -26.81 18.42
C ARG A 263 -11.12 -26.32 19.86
N MET A 264 -10.66 -25.09 20.11
CA MET A 264 -10.74 -24.45 21.42
C MET A 264 -12.18 -24.38 21.95
N MET A 265 -13.14 -24.02 21.10
CA MET A 265 -14.56 -24.02 21.50
C MET A 265 -15.07 -25.43 21.83
N ALA A 266 -14.64 -26.45 21.09
CA ALA A 266 -15.05 -27.84 21.32
C ALA A 266 -14.47 -28.43 22.62
N GLU A 267 -13.30 -27.96 23.04
CA GLU A 267 -12.70 -28.30 24.34
C GLU A 267 -13.54 -27.74 25.50
N GLU A 268 -14.18 -26.58 25.31
CA GLU A 268 -15.01 -25.93 26.33
C GLU A 268 -16.45 -26.48 26.34
N VAL A 269 -17.10 -26.64 25.19
CA VAL A 269 -18.48 -27.11 25.08
C VAL A 269 -18.66 -28.08 23.89
N PRO A 270 -19.02 -29.36 24.11
CA PRO A 270 -19.18 -30.33 23.03
C PRO A 270 -20.50 -30.11 22.26
N CYS A 271 -20.45 -29.20 21.29
CA CYS A 271 -21.54 -28.83 20.39
C CYS A 271 -21.64 -29.73 19.14
N ARG A 272 -22.55 -29.39 18.22
CA ARG A 272 -22.51 -29.83 16.83
C ARG A 272 -21.77 -28.78 15.99
N TYR A 273 -20.59 -29.12 15.48
CA TYR A 273 -19.75 -28.27 14.65
C TYR A 273 -19.92 -28.60 13.17
N LEU A 274 -20.50 -27.66 12.41
CA LEU A 274 -20.66 -27.74 10.97
C LEU A 274 -19.61 -26.85 10.29
N LEU A 275 -18.61 -27.49 9.67
CA LEU A 275 -17.45 -26.83 9.09
C LEU A 275 -17.62 -26.70 7.58
N LEU A 276 -17.65 -25.48 7.06
CA LEU A 276 -17.73 -25.21 5.63
C LEU A 276 -16.36 -24.86 5.06
N GLY A 277 -16.03 -25.36 3.87
CA GLY A 277 -14.83 -24.99 3.15
C GLY A 277 -14.84 -25.45 1.69
N THR A 278 -13.80 -25.09 0.94
CA THR A 278 -13.69 -25.45 -0.50
C THR A 278 -12.76 -26.63 -0.77
N THR A 279 -12.19 -27.24 0.28
CA THR A 279 -11.36 -28.44 0.14
C THR A 279 -12.25 -29.63 -0.19
N LYS A 280 -12.12 -30.17 -1.41
CA LYS A 280 -12.69 -31.47 -1.77
C LYS A 280 -11.83 -32.56 -1.14
N LEU A 281 -12.40 -33.30 -0.18
CA LEU A 281 -11.69 -34.37 0.52
C LEU A 281 -11.30 -35.49 -0.45
N VAL A 282 -10.06 -35.94 -0.35
CA VAL A 282 -9.55 -37.11 -1.06
C VAL A 282 -9.27 -38.25 -0.07
N ASP A 283 -9.12 -39.47 -0.59
CA ASP A 283 -8.64 -40.59 0.23
C ASP A 283 -7.15 -40.40 0.55
N VAL A 284 -6.89 -39.79 1.70
CA VAL A 284 -5.53 -39.48 2.16
C VAL A 284 -4.76 -40.76 2.50
N LYS A 285 -5.44 -41.81 2.99
CA LYS A 285 -4.82 -43.10 3.30
C LYS A 285 -4.22 -43.73 2.04
N ALA A 286 -5.05 -43.84 1.00
CA ALA A 286 -4.60 -44.34 -0.29
C ALA A 286 -3.51 -43.46 -0.90
N ALA A 287 -3.65 -42.13 -0.78
CA ALA A 287 -2.69 -41.19 -1.35
C ALA A 287 -1.29 -41.22 -0.68
N LEU A 288 -1.23 -41.52 0.62
CA LEU A 288 0.03 -41.63 1.36
C LEU A 288 0.53 -43.07 1.52
N GLY A 289 -0.28 -44.08 1.18
CA GLY A 289 0.05 -45.48 1.35
C GLY A 289 0.02 -45.95 2.81
N VAL A 290 -0.80 -45.30 3.64
CA VAL A 290 -0.90 -45.57 5.09
C VAL A 290 -2.19 -46.36 5.35
N GLY A 291 -2.06 -47.57 5.92
CA GLY A 291 -3.21 -48.44 6.18
C GLY A 291 -4.00 -48.02 7.42
N ASP A 292 -3.30 -47.60 8.47
CA ASP A 292 -3.91 -47.23 9.74
C ASP A 292 -4.43 -45.78 9.76
N ARG A 293 -5.56 -45.56 10.44
CA ARG A 293 -6.18 -44.22 10.51
C ARG A 293 -5.48 -43.34 11.54
N ASP A 294 -5.08 -43.92 12.66
CA ASP A 294 -4.55 -43.17 13.79
C ASP A 294 -3.09 -42.78 13.50
N GLU A 295 -2.33 -43.68 12.87
CA GLU A 295 -1.01 -43.38 12.26
C GLU A 295 -1.08 -42.15 11.35
N LEU A 296 -2.06 -42.10 10.45
CA LEU A 296 -2.25 -40.96 9.54
C LEU A 296 -2.56 -39.66 10.29
N LEU A 297 -3.45 -39.71 11.27
CA LEU A 297 -3.92 -38.52 12.00
C LEU A 297 -2.85 -37.94 12.91
N HIS A 298 -1.96 -38.77 13.47
CA HIS A 298 -0.88 -38.37 14.36
C HIS A 298 0.49 -38.24 13.68
N MET A 299 0.58 -38.47 12.37
CA MET A 299 1.83 -38.36 11.60
C MET A 299 2.56 -37.03 11.83
N PRO A 300 3.83 -37.03 12.30
CA PRO A 300 4.61 -35.82 12.52
C PRO A 300 4.91 -35.09 11.22
N ALA A 301 5.17 -33.78 11.33
CA ALA A 301 5.40 -32.91 10.16
C ALA A 301 6.61 -33.36 9.32
N GLU A 302 7.68 -33.84 9.96
CA GLU A 302 8.88 -34.33 9.29
C GLU A 302 8.60 -35.56 8.41
N GLU A 303 7.75 -36.46 8.88
CA GLU A 303 7.35 -37.65 8.15
C GLU A 303 6.43 -37.29 6.97
N LEU A 304 5.51 -36.35 7.16
CA LEU A 304 4.67 -35.83 6.09
C LEU A 304 5.51 -35.17 4.98
N GLU A 305 6.55 -34.42 5.33
CA GLU A 305 7.52 -33.87 4.37
C GLU A 305 8.35 -34.96 3.70
N ALA A 306 8.69 -36.04 4.40
CA ALA A 306 9.33 -37.20 3.78
C ALA A 306 8.40 -37.87 2.75
N HIS A 307 7.11 -38.01 3.03
CA HIS A 307 6.10 -38.47 2.05
C HIS A 307 6.03 -37.54 0.84
N LYS A 308 6.00 -36.22 1.06
CA LYS A 308 6.02 -35.21 -0.01
C LYS A 308 7.19 -35.43 -0.96
N ARG A 309 8.41 -35.53 -0.41
CA ARG A 309 9.64 -35.73 -1.18
C ARG A 309 9.62 -37.04 -1.96
N ARG A 310 9.20 -38.15 -1.34
CA ARG A 310 9.10 -39.47 -2.00
C ARG A 310 8.10 -39.44 -3.15
N GLN A 311 6.93 -38.85 -2.94
CA GLN A 311 5.89 -38.77 -3.97
C GLN A 311 6.31 -37.87 -5.13
N PHE A 312 6.96 -36.74 -4.86
CA PHE A 312 7.50 -35.89 -5.92
C PHE A 312 8.52 -36.65 -6.77
N ALA A 313 9.47 -37.34 -6.15
CA ALA A 313 10.48 -38.13 -6.84
C ALA A 313 9.86 -39.27 -7.67
N ALA A 314 8.82 -39.95 -7.16
CA ALA A 314 8.09 -40.97 -7.91
C ALA A 314 7.37 -40.38 -9.13
N MET A 315 6.56 -39.34 -8.93
CA MET A 315 5.81 -38.72 -10.03
C MET A 315 6.73 -38.10 -11.10
N ARG A 316 7.92 -37.61 -10.72
CA ARG A 316 8.92 -37.12 -11.68
C ARG A 316 9.61 -38.23 -12.46
N ARG A 317 9.78 -39.42 -11.87
CA ARG A 317 10.29 -40.60 -12.61
C ARG A 317 9.30 -41.02 -13.69
N ASP A 318 8.01 -41.02 -13.38
CA ASP A 318 6.96 -41.41 -14.33
C ASP A 318 6.64 -40.29 -15.34
N ASN A 319 6.81 -39.03 -14.95
CA ASN A 319 6.68 -37.86 -15.82
C ASN A 319 7.85 -36.87 -15.63
N PRO A 320 8.93 -37.00 -16.43
CA PRO A 320 10.10 -36.13 -16.33
C PRO A 320 9.80 -34.64 -16.56
N THR A 321 8.70 -34.31 -17.24
CA THR A 321 8.28 -32.93 -17.52
C THR A 321 7.44 -32.30 -16.40
N LEU A 322 7.18 -33.02 -15.30
CA LEU A 322 6.42 -32.50 -14.16
C LEU A 322 7.12 -31.28 -13.54
N LEU A 323 6.42 -30.15 -13.60
CA LEU A 323 6.86 -28.89 -13.01
C LEU A 323 6.52 -28.84 -11.51
N PRO A 324 7.40 -28.27 -10.66
CA PRO A 324 7.14 -28.15 -9.22
C PRO A 324 5.79 -27.52 -8.85
N PRO A 325 5.31 -26.43 -9.50
CA PRO A 325 3.99 -25.86 -9.18
C PRO A 325 2.82 -26.81 -9.45
N ALA A 326 2.94 -27.71 -10.43
CA ALA A 326 1.90 -28.70 -10.70
C ALA A 326 1.87 -29.78 -9.61
N PHE A 327 3.03 -30.20 -9.13
CA PHE A 327 3.13 -31.10 -7.98
C PHE A 327 2.61 -30.46 -6.69
N GLU A 328 2.97 -29.20 -6.40
CA GLU A 328 2.47 -28.50 -5.21
C GLU A 328 0.94 -28.41 -5.20
N ARG A 329 0.29 -28.21 -6.36
CA ARG A 329 -1.18 -28.27 -6.46
C ARG A 329 -1.73 -29.67 -6.19
N HIS A 330 -1.04 -30.72 -6.63
CA HIS A 330 -1.41 -32.11 -6.31
C HIS A 330 -1.29 -32.35 -4.80
N TRP A 331 -0.13 -32.04 -4.21
CA TRP A 331 0.17 -32.21 -2.79
C TRP A 331 -0.76 -31.41 -1.88
N ALA A 332 -1.12 -30.19 -2.28
CA ALA A 332 -2.07 -29.35 -1.56
C ALA A 332 -3.42 -30.05 -1.36
N ARG A 333 -3.90 -30.89 -2.30
CA ARG A 333 -5.17 -31.63 -2.12
C ARG A 333 -5.08 -32.64 -0.98
N ILE A 334 -3.95 -33.34 -0.87
CA ILE A 334 -3.69 -34.37 0.15
C ILE A 334 -3.52 -33.69 1.51
N SER A 335 -2.58 -32.75 1.61
CA SER A 335 -2.28 -32.04 2.86
C SER A 335 -3.48 -31.25 3.40
N ASN A 336 -4.24 -30.56 2.54
CA ASN A 336 -5.46 -29.87 2.98
C ASN A 336 -6.53 -30.85 3.47
N SER A 337 -6.69 -32.01 2.82
CA SER A 337 -7.66 -33.02 3.27
C SER A 337 -7.26 -33.59 4.63
N LEU A 338 -5.97 -33.85 4.83
CA LEU A 338 -5.43 -34.32 6.12
C LEU A 338 -5.69 -33.31 7.25
N GLU A 339 -5.46 -32.02 7.01
CA GLU A 339 -5.72 -30.96 7.99
C GLU A 339 -7.21 -30.89 8.40
N VAL A 340 -8.12 -31.01 7.44
CA VAL A 340 -9.57 -31.10 7.71
C VAL A 340 -9.90 -32.33 8.54
N LEU A 341 -9.38 -33.50 8.17
CA LEU A 341 -9.62 -34.74 8.91
C LEU A 341 -9.10 -34.66 10.34
N ARG A 342 -7.91 -34.08 10.56
CA ARG A 342 -7.35 -33.84 11.91
C ARG A 342 -8.26 -32.95 12.75
N THR A 343 -8.81 -31.89 12.16
CA THR A 343 -9.76 -31.00 12.86
C THR A 343 -11.03 -31.77 13.24
N LEU A 344 -11.61 -32.53 12.30
CA LEU A 344 -12.81 -33.32 12.54
C LEU A 344 -12.61 -34.39 13.62
N THR A 345 -11.51 -35.13 13.56
CA THR A 345 -11.20 -36.17 14.56
C THR A 345 -11.03 -35.55 15.93
N HIS A 346 -10.21 -34.50 16.06
CA HIS A 346 -9.98 -33.85 17.35
C HIS A 346 -11.28 -33.37 18.01
N VAL A 347 -12.18 -32.74 17.24
CA VAL A 347 -13.49 -32.31 17.77
C VAL A 347 -14.35 -33.52 18.19
N ARG A 348 -14.31 -34.63 17.43
CA ARG A 348 -15.06 -35.85 17.76
C ARG A 348 -14.52 -36.57 18.99
N ASP A 349 -13.20 -36.57 19.19
CA ASP A 349 -12.55 -37.20 20.35
C ASP A 349 -12.94 -36.51 21.67
N LEU A 350 -13.32 -35.23 21.61
CA LEU A 350 -13.89 -34.47 22.72
C LEU A 350 -15.38 -34.77 22.98
N GLY A 351 -15.97 -35.72 22.24
CA GLY A 351 -17.38 -36.11 22.36
C GLY A 351 -18.38 -35.17 21.67
N ALA A 352 -17.89 -34.23 20.85
CA ALA A 352 -18.71 -33.33 20.04
C ALA A 352 -19.07 -33.98 18.69
N ARG A 353 -20.10 -33.46 18.01
CA ARG A 353 -20.41 -33.86 16.63
C ARG A 353 -19.66 -32.93 15.67
N ALA A 354 -18.95 -33.47 14.69
CA ALA A 354 -18.24 -32.67 13.69
C ALA A 354 -18.54 -33.14 12.27
N GLU A 355 -18.97 -32.21 11.41
CA GLU A 355 -19.33 -32.43 10.03
C GLU A 355 -18.57 -31.44 9.14
N TYR A 356 -18.07 -31.89 7.99
CA TYR A 356 -17.45 -31.00 6.99
C TYR A 356 -18.22 -31.06 5.68
N LEU A 357 -18.56 -29.89 5.15
CA LEU A 357 -19.19 -29.75 3.85
C LEU A 357 -18.29 -28.95 2.91
N CYS A 358 -18.02 -29.55 1.74
CA CYS A 358 -17.36 -28.85 0.65
C CYS A 358 -18.36 -27.92 -0.04
N LEU A 359 -18.37 -26.64 0.34
CA LEU A 359 -19.27 -25.61 -0.17
C LEU A 359 -18.49 -24.31 -0.34
N ASP A 360 -18.55 -23.75 -1.55
CA ASP A 360 -18.12 -22.37 -1.78
C ASP A 360 -19.26 -21.42 -1.40
N ILE A 361 -19.07 -20.69 -0.30
CA ILE A 361 -20.10 -19.80 0.24
C ILE A 361 -20.39 -18.60 -0.68
N THR A 362 -19.55 -18.34 -1.69
CA THR A 362 -19.83 -17.31 -2.70
C THR A 362 -20.83 -17.77 -3.77
N ASP A 363 -21.09 -19.08 -3.90
CA ASP A 363 -22.19 -19.60 -4.71
C ASP A 363 -23.51 -19.35 -3.97
N GLY A 364 -24.20 -18.27 -4.34
CA GLY A 364 -25.44 -17.87 -3.69
C GLY A 364 -26.56 -18.92 -3.79
N HIS A 365 -26.64 -19.68 -4.89
CA HIS A 365 -27.66 -20.71 -5.07
C HIS A 365 -27.38 -21.92 -4.20
N ALA A 366 -26.15 -22.44 -4.22
CA ALA A 366 -25.77 -23.58 -3.41
C ALA A 366 -25.85 -23.25 -1.91
N THR A 367 -25.37 -22.07 -1.52
CA THR A 367 -25.35 -21.61 -0.13
C THR A 367 -26.75 -21.38 0.41
N ARG A 368 -27.66 -20.78 -0.38
CA ARG A 368 -29.06 -20.60 0.03
C ARG A 368 -29.76 -21.93 0.23
N ARG A 369 -29.63 -22.89 -0.70
CA ARG A 369 -30.19 -24.24 -0.52
C ARG A 369 -29.68 -24.91 0.76
N PHE A 370 -28.39 -24.79 1.04
CA PHE A 370 -27.79 -25.30 2.26
C PHE A 370 -28.38 -24.61 3.51
N ALA A 371 -28.47 -23.28 3.50
CA ALA A 371 -28.98 -22.50 4.62
C ALA A 371 -30.46 -22.84 4.91
N ASP A 372 -31.30 -22.88 3.87
CA ASP A 372 -32.71 -23.20 3.98
C ASP A 372 -32.91 -24.62 4.54
N GLU A 373 -32.13 -25.59 4.06
CA GLU A 373 -32.17 -26.98 4.54
C GLU A 373 -31.69 -27.10 5.99
N LEU A 374 -30.63 -26.39 6.36
CA LEU A 374 -30.12 -26.38 7.73
C LEU A 374 -31.16 -25.83 8.70
N VAL A 375 -31.76 -24.68 8.37
CA VAL A 375 -32.80 -24.05 9.20
C VAL A 375 -34.04 -24.95 9.28
N ARG A 376 -34.46 -25.55 8.17
CA ARG A 376 -35.61 -26.45 8.13
C ARG A 376 -35.43 -27.69 9.01
N THR A 377 -34.20 -28.22 9.10
CA THR A 377 -33.90 -29.47 9.82
C THR A 377 -33.44 -29.26 11.26
N SER A 378 -32.78 -28.15 11.54
CA SER A 378 -32.04 -27.91 12.79
C SER A 378 -32.37 -26.57 13.46
N GLY A 379 -33.18 -25.72 12.83
CA GLY A 379 -33.41 -24.34 13.26
C GLY A 379 -32.23 -23.40 12.95
N PRO A 380 -32.32 -22.12 13.36
CA PRO A 380 -31.20 -21.18 13.30
C PRO A 380 -29.99 -21.68 14.10
N VAL A 381 -28.79 -21.27 13.70
CA VAL A 381 -27.57 -21.64 14.42
C VAL A 381 -27.38 -20.79 15.66
N GLN A 382 -26.88 -21.39 16.74
CA GLN A 382 -26.59 -20.69 17.99
C GLN A 382 -25.27 -19.92 17.91
N ALA A 383 -24.31 -20.38 17.08
CA ALA A 383 -23.09 -19.65 16.79
C ALA A 383 -22.69 -19.66 15.30
N LEU A 384 -22.22 -18.51 14.82
CA LEU A 384 -21.54 -18.36 13.53
C LEU A 384 -20.10 -17.88 13.71
N LEU A 385 -19.14 -18.67 13.24
CA LEU A 385 -17.75 -18.25 13.04
C LEU A 385 -17.52 -18.00 11.55
N HIS A 386 -17.42 -16.75 11.14
CA HIS A 386 -17.17 -16.40 9.74
C HIS A 386 -15.67 -16.16 9.51
N GLY A 387 -14.97 -17.26 9.26
CA GLY A 387 -13.51 -17.31 9.08
C GLY A 387 -13.05 -17.57 7.65
N ALA A 388 -13.97 -17.75 6.71
CA ALA A 388 -13.62 -17.93 5.30
C ALA A 388 -12.91 -16.69 4.76
N GLY A 389 -11.84 -16.94 4.02
CA GLY A 389 -11.02 -15.90 3.43
C GLY A 389 -10.10 -16.48 2.37
N VAL A 390 -9.93 -15.73 1.30
CA VAL A 390 -8.83 -15.92 0.36
C VAL A 390 -8.16 -14.58 0.20
N GLU A 391 -6.88 -14.61 -0.08
CA GLU A 391 -6.04 -13.43 -0.18
C GLU A 391 -5.04 -13.68 -1.31
N THR A 392 -4.86 -12.66 -2.15
CA THR A 392 -3.90 -12.65 -3.26
C THR A 392 -3.22 -11.28 -3.32
N SER A 393 -2.10 -11.17 -2.61
CA SER A 393 -1.27 -9.96 -2.56
C SER A 393 -0.65 -9.68 -3.91
N LYS A 394 -1.09 -8.61 -4.55
CA LYS A 394 -0.53 -8.06 -5.79
C LYS A 394 -0.86 -6.57 -5.85
N ASN A 395 0.09 -5.76 -6.30
CA ASN A 395 -0.17 -4.37 -6.62
C ASN A 395 -1.31 -4.27 -7.64
N LEU A 396 -2.09 -3.19 -7.54
CA LEU A 396 -3.24 -2.85 -8.38
C LEU A 396 -2.95 -3.07 -9.87
N CYS A 397 -1.79 -2.62 -10.36
CA CYS A 397 -1.38 -2.76 -11.76
C CYS A 397 -1.17 -4.21 -12.23
N ARG A 398 -1.01 -5.17 -11.30
CA ARG A 398 -0.83 -6.60 -11.59
C ARG A 398 -1.99 -7.46 -11.08
N LYS A 399 -3.04 -6.83 -10.55
CA LYS A 399 -4.22 -7.50 -9.99
C LYS A 399 -5.18 -7.88 -11.12
N THR A 400 -5.80 -9.04 -11.02
CA THR A 400 -6.82 -9.47 -11.99
C THR A 400 -8.21 -9.32 -11.40
N GLN A 401 -9.20 -9.08 -12.25
CA GLN A 401 -10.61 -8.99 -11.86
C GLN A 401 -11.05 -10.21 -11.05
N ASP A 402 -10.77 -11.43 -11.54
CA ASP A 402 -11.12 -12.67 -10.85
C ASP A 402 -10.54 -12.76 -9.44
N SER A 403 -9.25 -12.37 -9.28
CA SER A 403 -8.60 -12.41 -7.97
C SER A 403 -9.20 -11.40 -7.00
N TRP A 404 -9.57 -10.22 -7.51
CA TRP A 404 -10.20 -9.15 -6.76
C TRP A 404 -11.62 -9.53 -6.32
N GLU A 405 -12.47 -9.92 -7.28
CA GLU A 405 -13.86 -10.31 -7.02
C GLU A 405 -13.93 -11.48 -6.04
N ARG A 406 -13.10 -12.52 -6.21
CA ARG A 406 -13.06 -13.66 -5.30
C ARG A 406 -12.63 -13.29 -3.88
N THR A 407 -11.63 -12.42 -3.75
CA THR A 407 -11.12 -11.96 -2.45
C THR A 407 -12.16 -11.17 -1.68
N VAL A 408 -12.95 -10.34 -2.36
CA VAL A 408 -14.03 -9.59 -1.73
C VAL A 408 -15.23 -10.49 -1.43
N ALA A 409 -15.69 -11.26 -2.41
CA ALA A 409 -16.93 -12.04 -2.32
C ALA A 409 -16.96 -13.02 -1.15
N VAL A 410 -15.82 -13.63 -0.80
CA VAL A 410 -15.77 -14.61 0.30
C VAL A 410 -16.14 -14.02 1.67
N LYS A 411 -15.81 -12.73 1.92
CA LYS A 411 -16.14 -12.02 3.17
C LYS A 411 -17.44 -11.22 3.08
N THR A 412 -17.81 -10.77 1.88
CA THR A 412 -19.01 -9.96 1.66
C THR A 412 -20.21 -10.84 1.29
N ALA A 413 -20.33 -11.22 0.02
CA ALA A 413 -21.40 -12.06 -0.51
C ALA A 413 -21.53 -13.38 0.28
N GLY A 414 -20.42 -13.99 0.68
CA GLY A 414 -20.43 -15.22 1.50
C GLY A 414 -21.13 -15.04 2.85
N LEU A 415 -20.94 -13.91 3.53
CA LEU A 415 -21.63 -13.62 4.78
C LEU A 415 -23.12 -13.33 4.53
N TYR A 416 -23.44 -12.53 3.50
CA TYR A 416 -24.83 -12.27 3.10
C TYR A 416 -25.60 -13.54 2.74
N ASN A 417 -24.98 -14.45 1.98
CA ASN A 417 -25.58 -15.72 1.58
C ASN A 417 -25.93 -16.62 2.77
N LEU A 418 -25.19 -16.50 3.87
CA LEU A 418 -25.41 -17.27 5.09
C LEU A 418 -26.40 -16.60 6.06
N SER A 419 -26.81 -15.36 5.81
CA SER A 419 -27.77 -14.66 6.68
C SER A 419 -29.04 -15.44 7.04
N PRO A 420 -29.61 -16.33 6.19
CA PRO A 420 -30.81 -17.08 6.57
C PRO A 420 -30.59 -18.08 7.72
N VAL A 421 -29.34 -18.48 8.00
CA VAL A 421 -29.04 -19.39 9.13
C VAL A 421 -29.11 -18.70 10.49
N LEU A 422 -29.19 -17.37 10.52
CA LEU A 422 -29.24 -16.56 11.72
C LEU A 422 -30.70 -16.27 12.10
N GLY A 423 -30.97 -16.21 13.40
CA GLY A 423 -32.31 -15.95 13.94
C GLY A 423 -32.27 -15.54 15.41
N ASP A 424 -33.43 -15.51 16.05
CA ASP A 424 -33.56 -15.07 17.46
C ASP A 424 -32.81 -15.99 18.45
N GLU A 425 -32.57 -17.24 18.07
CA GLU A 425 -31.78 -18.21 18.84
C GLU A 425 -30.26 -18.05 18.68
N THR A 426 -29.81 -17.19 17.75
CA THR A 426 -28.39 -16.93 17.58
C THR A 426 -27.84 -16.16 18.77
N ARG A 427 -26.84 -16.75 19.45
CA ARG A 427 -26.22 -16.20 20.68
C ARG A 427 -24.84 -15.62 20.43
N LEU A 428 -24.15 -16.06 19.39
CA LEU A 428 -22.76 -15.70 19.15
C LEU A 428 -22.44 -15.55 17.66
N ILE A 429 -21.82 -14.44 17.28
CA ILE A 429 -21.31 -14.24 15.92
C ILE A 429 -19.90 -13.69 16.03
N MET A 430 -18.93 -14.37 15.43
CA MET A 430 -17.54 -13.90 15.35
C MET A 430 -17.10 -13.81 13.90
N LEU A 431 -16.70 -12.61 13.48
CA LEU A 431 -16.22 -12.31 12.14
C LEU A 431 -14.70 -12.15 12.16
N PHE A 432 -14.02 -12.82 11.23
CA PHE A 432 -12.55 -12.80 11.16
C PHE A 432 -12.14 -11.77 10.11
N GLY A 433 -11.91 -10.54 10.56
CA GLY A 433 -11.33 -9.46 9.78
C GLY A 433 -9.80 -9.57 9.69
N SER A 434 -9.16 -8.45 9.34
CA SER A 434 -7.71 -8.35 9.29
C SER A 434 -7.24 -6.93 9.58
N ALA A 435 -6.06 -6.81 10.19
CA ALA A 435 -5.34 -5.55 10.36
C ALA A 435 -5.16 -4.80 9.04
N ALA A 436 -5.07 -5.49 7.90
CA ALA A 436 -5.02 -4.87 6.57
C ALA A 436 -6.25 -3.98 6.28
N GLY A 437 -7.44 -4.35 6.78
CA GLY A 437 -8.63 -3.50 6.69
C GLY A 437 -8.51 -2.26 7.57
N THR A 438 -7.95 -2.40 8.76
CA THR A 438 -7.80 -1.30 9.74
C THR A 438 -6.75 -0.26 9.31
N TYR A 439 -5.58 -0.69 8.83
CA TYR A 439 -4.46 0.21 8.54
C TYR A 439 -4.26 0.48 7.04
N GLY A 440 -4.87 -0.33 6.17
CA GLY A 440 -4.48 -0.43 4.77
C GLY A 440 -3.19 -1.23 4.62
N ASN A 441 -3.04 -1.94 3.50
CA ASN A 441 -1.81 -2.66 3.20
C ASN A 441 -1.55 -2.67 1.68
N PRO A 442 -0.36 -2.23 1.20
CA PRO A 442 -0.01 -2.31 -0.21
C PRO A 442 -0.17 -3.72 -0.78
N GLY A 443 -0.74 -3.83 -1.98
CA GLY A 443 -1.04 -5.09 -2.65
C GLY A 443 -2.33 -5.79 -2.18
N GLN A 444 -3.01 -5.25 -1.17
CA GLN A 444 -4.19 -5.85 -0.53
C GLN A 444 -5.42 -4.93 -0.55
N ILE A 445 -5.57 -4.10 -1.58
CA ILE A 445 -6.67 -3.12 -1.68
C ILE A 445 -8.06 -3.76 -1.54
N ASP A 446 -8.31 -4.83 -2.28
CA ASP A 446 -9.53 -5.67 -2.19
C ASP A 446 -9.72 -6.31 -0.81
N TYR A 447 -8.67 -6.95 -0.29
CA TYR A 447 -8.70 -7.69 0.96
C TYR A 447 -8.91 -6.76 2.17
N ALA A 448 -8.34 -5.56 2.13
CA ALA A 448 -8.54 -4.52 3.13
C ALA A 448 -9.99 -4.06 3.15
N GLY A 449 -10.57 -3.73 1.99
CA GLY A 449 -11.99 -3.42 1.87
C GLY A 449 -12.87 -4.55 2.39
N ALA A 450 -12.64 -5.79 1.94
CA ALA A 450 -13.39 -6.97 2.37
C ALA A 450 -13.31 -7.22 3.89
N SER A 451 -12.17 -6.88 4.50
CA SER A 451 -11.97 -7.02 5.95
C SER A 451 -12.66 -5.92 6.74
N GLU A 452 -12.63 -4.67 6.26
CA GLU A 452 -13.30 -3.54 6.93
C GLU A 452 -14.83 -3.61 6.77
N PHE A 453 -15.34 -4.25 5.71
CA PHE A 453 -16.74 -4.66 5.63
C PHE A 453 -17.16 -5.51 6.83
N LEU A 454 -16.33 -6.45 7.30
CA LEU A 454 -16.69 -7.28 8.46
C LEU A 454 -16.80 -6.45 9.75
N THR A 455 -15.99 -5.40 9.91
CA THR A 455 -16.10 -4.44 11.03
C THR A 455 -17.49 -3.78 11.05
N THR A 456 -17.91 -3.22 9.92
CA THR A 456 -19.20 -2.52 9.81
C THR A 456 -20.40 -3.48 9.81
N ALA A 457 -20.24 -4.66 9.23
CA ALA A 457 -21.23 -5.74 9.28
C ALA A 457 -21.46 -6.24 10.71
N ALA A 458 -20.44 -6.29 11.57
CA ALA A 458 -20.62 -6.68 12.98
C ALA A 458 -21.58 -5.74 13.73
N TYR A 459 -21.45 -4.42 13.55
CA TYR A 459 -22.38 -3.45 14.13
C TYR A 459 -23.79 -3.61 13.58
N ARG A 460 -23.93 -3.87 12.27
CA ARG A 460 -25.25 -4.14 11.67
C ARG A 460 -25.87 -5.43 12.20
N LEU A 461 -25.11 -6.51 12.27
CA LEU A 461 -25.58 -7.80 12.80
C LEU A 461 -25.98 -7.69 14.28
N ALA A 462 -25.27 -6.91 15.09
CA ALA A 462 -25.67 -6.67 16.48
C ALA A 462 -27.01 -5.92 16.60
N ALA A 463 -27.28 -4.99 15.68
CA ALA A 463 -28.56 -4.29 15.61
C ALA A 463 -29.70 -5.19 15.09
N ASP A 464 -29.40 -6.10 14.14
CA ASP A 464 -30.36 -7.03 13.56
C ASP A 464 -30.66 -8.22 14.50
N PHE A 465 -29.69 -8.62 15.34
CA PHE A 465 -29.78 -9.73 16.29
C PHE A 465 -29.38 -9.28 17.72
N PRO A 466 -30.22 -8.53 18.43
CA PRO A 466 -29.87 -7.93 19.73
C PRO A 466 -29.65 -8.94 20.87
N ALA A 467 -30.06 -10.20 20.67
CA ALA A 467 -29.77 -11.30 21.59
C ALA A 467 -28.34 -11.87 21.40
N ALA A 468 -27.75 -11.69 20.22
CA ALA A 468 -26.45 -12.23 19.88
C ALA A 468 -25.30 -11.34 20.42
N ARG A 469 -24.23 -12.00 20.88
CA ARG A 469 -22.94 -11.36 21.14
C ARG A 469 -22.17 -11.33 19.82
N VAL A 470 -21.98 -10.15 19.24
CA VAL A 470 -21.29 -9.99 17.96
C VAL A 470 -19.88 -9.45 18.16
N ARG A 471 -18.91 -10.08 17.50
CA ARG A 471 -17.49 -9.73 17.52
C ARG A 471 -16.94 -9.65 16.11
N SER A 472 -16.09 -8.66 15.84
CA SER A 472 -15.21 -8.66 14.68
C SER A 472 -13.77 -8.50 15.15
N VAL A 473 -12.86 -9.32 14.64
CA VAL A 473 -11.44 -9.24 15.02
C VAL A 473 -10.60 -8.99 13.79
N ALA A 474 -9.93 -7.84 13.75
CA ALA A 474 -8.93 -7.50 12.76
C ALA A 474 -7.59 -8.16 13.13
N TRP A 475 -7.45 -9.42 12.76
CA TRP A 475 -6.26 -10.23 13.05
C TRP A 475 -5.00 -9.67 12.37
N PRO A 476 -3.85 -9.66 13.08
CA PRO A 476 -2.53 -9.44 12.49
C PRO A 476 -2.06 -10.73 11.81
N ALA A 477 -0.80 -10.78 11.37
CA ALA A 477 -0.21 -11.99 10.81
C ALA A 477 -0.02 -13.06 11.89
N TRP A 478 -0.44 -14.30 11.63
CA TRP A 478 -0.23 -15.45 12.52
C TRP A 478 1.03 -16.22 12.10
N ALA A 479 1.88 -16.60 13.06
CA ALA A 479 3.21 -17.18 12.81
C ALA A 479 3.18 -18.57 12.14
N GLU A 480 2.25 -19.44 12.58
CA GLU A 480 2.30 -20.87 12.27
C GLU A 480 1.09 -21.39 11.50
N VAL A 481 0.00 -20.61 11.39
CA VAL A 481 -1.25 -21.05 10.76
C VAL A 481 -1.87 -20.00 9.86
N GLY A 482 -2.66 -20.44 8.88
CA GLY A 482 -3.44 -19.55 8.02
C GLY A 482 -2.63 -18.95 6.86
N MET A 483 -3.12 -17.82 6.33
CA MET A 483 -2.63 -17.26 5.06
C MET A 483 -1.25 -16.60 5.16
N ALA A 484 -0.84 -16.16 6.35
CA ALA A 484 0.43 -15.47 6.58
C ALA A 484 1.66 -16.40 6.50
N VAL A 485 1.47 -17.72 6.61
CA VAL A 485 2.53 -18.73 6.53
C VAL A 485 2.94 -19.04 5.09
N ARG A 486 2.15 -18.61 4.10
CA ARG A 486 2.51 -18.79 2.68
C ARG A 486 3.85 -18.09 2.40
N PRO A 487 4.81 -18.71 1.69
CA PRO A 487 6.15 -18.16 1.53
C PRO A 487 6.20 -16.71 1.02
N SER A 488 5.33 -16.35 0.08
CA SER A 488 5.22 -14.98 -0.45
C SER A 488 4.70 -13.97 0.58
N SER A 489 3.79 -14.39 1.46
CA SER A 489 3.18 -13.54 2.48
C SER A 489 4.12 -13.37 3.68
N ARG A 490 4.77 -14.46 4.11
CA ARG A 490 5.76 -14.44 5.19
C ARG A 490 6.94 -13.53 4.85
N ALA A 491 7.51 -13.69 3.65
CA ALA A 491 8.60 -12.84 3.19
C ALA A 491 8.21 -11.34 3.18
N ALA A 492 7.03 -10.99 2.67
CA ALA A 492 6.59 -9.58 2.62
C ALA A 492 6.32 -8.97 4.01
N LEU A 493 5.92 -9.77 5.00
CA LEU A 493 5.63 -9.32 6.37
C LEU A 493 6.89 -9.25 7.24
N GLU A 494 7.79 -10.22 7.11
CA GLU A 494 9.13 -10.18 7.74
C GLU A 494 9.94 -8.98 7.21
N GLN A 495 9.75 -8.60 5.94
CA GLN A 495 10.35 -7.41 5.35
C GLN A 495 9.84 -6.06 5.92
N ARG A 496 8.90 -6.08 6.86
CA ARG A 496 8.30 -4.87 7.45
C ARG A 496 8.33 -4.89 8.97
N ASP A 497 9.15 -5.76 9.56
CA ASP A 497 9.23 -6.01 11.02
C ASP A 497 7.86 -6.25 11.66
N VAL A 498 6.91 -6.82 10.91
CA VAL A 498 5.60 -7.14 11.48
C VAL A 498 5.78 -8.33 12.40
N ARG A 499 5.61 -8.10 13.71
CA ARG A 499 5.56 -9.17 14.70
C ARG A 499 4.43 -10.14 14.33
N PHE A 500 4.78 -11.41 14.18
CA PHE A 500 3.79 -12.47 14.04
C PHE A 500 3.20 -12.82 15.40
N MET A 501 1.90 -13.06 15.40
CA MET A 501 1.15 -13.55 16.54
C MET A 501 1.29 -15.05 16.66
N GLU A 502 1.65 -15.52 17.85
CA GLU A 502 1.69 -16.94 18.15
C GLU A 502 0.28 -17.53 18.23
N VAL A 503 0.15 -18.83 17.95
CA VAL A 503 -1.16 -19.48 17.93
C VAL A 503 -1.84 -19.44 19.30
N SER A 504 -1.09 -19.66 20.38
CA SER A 504 -1.60 -19.56 21.75
C SER A 504 -2.11 -18.16 22.06
N GLU A 505 -1.30 -17.12 21.79
CA GLU A 505 -1.70 -15.72 22.01
C GLU A 505 -2.99 -15.38 21.25
N GLY A 506 -3.11 -15.81 19.99
CA GLY A 506 -4.32 -15.59 19.20
C GLY A 506 -5.55 -16.35 19.73
N LEU A 507 -5.37 -17.55 20.29
CA LEU A 507 -6.45 -18.31 20.94
C LEU A 507 -6.88 -17.69 22.27
N ASP A 508 -5.96 -17.11 23.04
CA ASP A 508 -6.27 -16.39 24.27
C ASP A 508 -7.17 -15.17 23.97
N TRP A 509 -6.80 -14.37 22.94
CA TRP A 509 -7.65 -13.26 22.47
C TRP A 509 -9.02 -13.75 21.97
N ALA A 510 -9.05 -14.80 21.16
CA ALA A 510 -10.31 -15.35 20.64
C ALA A 510 -11.22 -15.83 21.78
N GLY A 511 -10.67 -16.60 22.73
CA GLY A 511 -11.40 -17.12 23.87
C GLY A 511 -11.97 -16.01 24.75
N ALA A 512 -11.16 -15.02 25.12
CA ALA A 512 -11.60 -13.89 25.93
C ALA A 512 -12.75 -13.11 25.26
N LEU A 513 -12.66 -12.87 23.94
CA LEU A 513 -13.70 -12.17 23.19
C LEU A 513 -15.01 -12.95 23.08
N LEU A 514 -14.92 -14.27 22.87
CA LEU A 514 -16.07 -15.17 22.77
C LEU A 514 -16.79 -15.34 24.12
N ARG A 515 -16.05 -15.41 25.22
CA ARG A 515 -16.59 -15.57 26.58
C ARG A 515 -17.17 -14.28 27.15
N SER A 516 -16.67 -13.11 26.73
CA SER A 516 -17.14 -11.82 27.22
C SER A 516 -18.67 -11.69 27.15
N PRO A 517 -19.35 -11.34 28.26
CA PRO A 517 -20.81 -11.22 28.30
C PRO A 517 -21.33 -9.92 27.67
N SER A 518 -20.44 -9.01 27.24
CA SER A 518 -20.84 -7.74 26.63
C SER A 518 -21.70 -7.98 25.37
N ARG A 519 -22.86 -7.34 25.33
CA ARG A 519 -23.71 -7.33 24.13
C ARG A 519 -23.42 -6.16 23.20
N VAL A 520 -22.60 -5.21 23.66
CA VAL A 520 -22.09 -4.16 22.77
C VAL A 520 -21.26 -4.84 21.69
N PRO A 521 -21.50 -4.56 20.39
CA PRO A 521 -20.63 -5.07 19.34
C PRO A 521 -19.20 -4.63 19.62
N VAL A 522 -18.27 -5.59 19.63
CA VAL A 522 -16.85 -5.29 19.85
C VAL A 522 -16.08 -5.59 18.58
N CYS A 523 -15.45 -4.58 18.03
CA CYS A 523 -14.49 -4.70 16.94
C CYS A 523 -13.10 -4.46 17.51
N VAL A 524 -12.24 -5.48 17.53
CA VAL A 524 -10.86 -5.35 18.06
C VAL A 524 -9.88 -5.44 16.91
N SER A 525 -9.00 -4.44 16.80
CA SER A 525 -7.76 -4.54 16.03
C SER A 525 -6.60 -4.84 16.97
N LEU A 526 -5.74 -5.77 16.60
CA LEU A 526 -4.63 -6.18 17.45
C LEU A 526 -3.37 -5.44 17.01
N GLY A 527 -2.91 -4.53 17.87
CA GLY A 527 -1.68 -3.75 17.72
C GLY A 527 -0.51 -4.35 18.49
N TYR A 528 0.67 -3.72 18.37
CA TYR A 528 1.88 -4.11 19.09
C TYR A 528 2.26 -3.04 20.13
N GLU A 529 3.03 -3.45 21.13
CA GLU A 529 3.53 -2.58 22.19
C GLU A 529 4.54 -1.57 21.62
N GLY A 530 4.42 -0.29 21.98
CA GLY A 530 5.25 0.79 21.40
C GLY A 530 4.77 1.29 20.03
N MET A 531 3.56 0.95 19.60
CA MET A 531 2.93 1.55 18.42
C MET A 531 2.93 3.09 18.54
N PRO A 532 3.30 3.84 17.48
CA PRO A 532 3.38 5.30 17.54
C PRO A 532 2.03 5.91 17.95
N PRO A 533 2.01 6.96 18.80
CA PRO A 533 0.78 7.63 19.20
C PRO A 533 -0.05 8.08 17.99
N GLU A 534 0.59 8.52 16.89
CA GLU A 534 -0.14 8.96 15.69
C GLU A 534 -0.98 7.84 15.05
N ALA A 535 -0.51 6.58 15.11
CA ALA A 535 -1.23 5.43 14.54
C ALA A 535 -2.49 5.05 15.34
N THR A 536 -2.59 5.49 16.59
CA THR A 536 -3.79 5.33 17.44
C THR A 536 -4.69 6.58 17.40
N ALA A 537 -4.09 7.77 17.30
CA ALA A 537 -4.79 9.04 17.31
C ALA A 537 -5.78 9.21 16.14
N THR A 538 -5.46 8.67 14.97
CA THR A 538 -6.35 8.68 13.79
C THR A 538 -5.95 7.58 12.81
N ARG A 539 -6.92 7.10 12.02
CA ARG A 539 -6.65 6.22 10.87
C ARG A 539 -6.34 7.01 9.59
N GLU A 540 -6.44 8.32 9.66
CA GLU A 540 -6.01 9.23 8.61
C GLU A 540 -4.49 9.27 8.50
N THR A 541 -3.99 9.60 7.31
CA THR A 541 -2.59 10.00 7.19
C THR A 541 -2.50 11.50 7.35
N ALA A 542 -1.45 11.97 8.04
CA ALA A 542 -1.21 13.40 8.21
C ALA A 542 -1.18 14.08 6.83
N PRO A 543 -1.88 15.20 6.62
CA PRO A 543 -1.85 15.87 5.34
C PRO A 543 -0.43 16.31 5.04
N TRP A 544 0.11 15.83 3.93
CA TRP A 544 1.49 16.12 3.52
C TRP A 544 1.50 16.72 2.13
N ARG A 545 2.59 17.35 1.72
CA ARG A 545 2.68 17.96 0.40
C ARG A 545 3.52 17.04 -0.48
N SER A 546 2.95 16.45 -1.53
CA SER A 546 3.79 15.79 -2.51
C SER A 546 4.59 16.83 -3.28
N ALA A 547 5.89 16.58 -3.38
CA ALA A 547 6.72 17.35 -4.27
C ALA A 547 6.52 16.89 -5.72
N ARG A 548 6.09 15.66 -6.04
CA ARG A 548 5.76 15.31 -7.44
C ARG A 548 4.68 16.20 -8.07
N ALA A 549 3.71 16.71 -7.30
CA ALA A 549 2.75 17.67 -7.80
C ALA A 549 3.30 19.10 -7.97
N ASN A 550 4.49 19.42 -7.43
CA ASN A 550 5.03 20.79 -7.46
C ASN A 550 6.52 20.96 -7.85
N ARG A 551 7.40 19.96 -7.71
CA ARG A 551 8.86 20.06 -7.70
C ARG A 551 9.57 18.67 -7.70
N GLY A 552 10.30 18.29 -8.75
CA GLY A 552 11.46 17.39 -8.59
C GLY A 552 11.25 15.87 -8.79
N ASN A 553 12.12 15.27 -9.60
CA ASN A 553 12.07 13.89 -10.10
C ASN A 553 12.51 12.75 -9.17
N LEU A 554 12.86 13.06 -7.93
CA LEU A 554 13.39 12.11 -6.93
C LEU A 554 12.66 12.28 -5.58
N VAL A 555 11.46 12.85 -5.55
CA VAL A 555 10.70 13.06 -4.31
C VAL A 555 9.28 12.55 -4.47
N ASP A 556 9.05 11.29 -4.16
CA ASP A 556 7.74 10.63 -4.26
C ASP A 556 6.80 11.06 -3.13
N LEU A 557 7.37 11.22 -1.94
CA LEU A 557 6.70 11.59 -0.70
C LEU A 557 7.55 12.62 0.03
N CYS A 558 6.95 13.67 0.58
CA CYS A 558 7.58 14.58 1.54
C CYS A 558 6.61 14.76 2.70
N SER A 559 7.05 14.43 3.91
CA SER A 559 6.24 14.47 5.13
C SER A 559 7.03 15.09 6.28
N GLU A 560 6.35 15.81 7.17
CA GLU A 560 6.94 16.25 8.43
C GLU A 560 6.84 15.10 9.44
N ALA A 561 7.98 14.58 9.88
CA ALA A 561 8.10 13.40 10.74
C ALA A 561 8.39 13.79 12.21
N GLY A 562 8.03 15.02 12.58
CA GLY A 562 8.25 15.64 13.89
C GLY A 562 8.73 17.10 13.76
N PRO A 563 8.71 17.89 14.86
CA PRO A 563 9.13 19.29 14.84
C PRO A 563 10.56 19.46 14.30
N GLY A 564 10.71 20.17 13.18
CA GLY A 564 12.03 20.42 12.57
C GLY A 564 12.66 19.19 11.90
N ARG A 565 11.87 18.14 11.64
CA ARG A 565 12.30 16.92 10.97
C ARG A 565 11.36 16.58 9.82
N TRP A 566 11.92 16.43 8.62
CA TRP A 566 11.19 16.06 7.42
C TRP A 566 11.75 14.78 6.83
N GLU A 567 10.86 13.95 6.30
CA GLU A 567 11.17 12.73 5.58
C GLU A 567 10.68 12.85 4.14
N VAL A 568 11.61 12.61 3.22
CA VAL A 568 11.35 12.40 1.81
C VAL A 568 11.58 10.94 1.45
N ARG A 569 10.74 10.36 0.60
CA ARG A 569 10.99 9.05 -0.01
C ARG A 569 11.14 9.13 -1.52
N TRP A 570 12.00 8.26 -2.03
CA TRP A 570 12.16 7.97 -3.44
C TRP A 570 12.28 6.47 -3.65
N THR A 571 11.48 5.91 -4.55
CA THR A 571 11.54 4.52 -4.95
C THR A 571 12.18 4.44 -6.33
N TYR A 572 13.37 3.83 -6.41
CA TYR A 572 13.93 3.38 -7.67
C TYR A 572 12.98 2.37 -8.32
N GLN A 573 12.60 2.59 -9.57
CA GLN A 573 11.78 1.68 -10.36
C GLN A 573 12.49 1.38 -11.68
N PRO A 574 12.96 0.15 -11.92
CA PRO A 574 13.64 -0.24 -13.15
C PRO A 574 13.05 0.30 -14.45
N GLU A 575 11.72 0.27 -14.56
CA GLU A 575 11.01 0.66 -15.76
C GLU A 575 11.00 2.17 -16.00
N LEU A 576 11.11 2.96 -14.93
CA LEU A 576 11.10 4.43 -14.97
C LEU A 576 12.52 5.02 -14.90
N ASP A 577 13.44 4.33 -14.23
CA ASP A 577 14.82 4.73 -13.93
C ASP A 577 15.84 3.93 -14.75
N ALA A 578 15.45 3.41 -15.92
CA ALA A 578 16.27 2.53 -16.76
C ALA A 578 17.65 3.12 -17.11
N ALA A 579 17.76 4.45 -17.21
CA ALA A 579 19.02 5.15 -17.43
C ALA A 579 20.07 4.87 -16.34
N LEU A 580 19.69 4.51 -15.11
CA LEU A 580 20.66 4.15 -14.06
C LEU A 580 21.45 2.88 -14.41
N ALA A 581 20.91 2.00 -15.25
CA ALA A 581 21.64 0.81 -15.72
C ALA A 581 22.89 1.17 -16.55
N ASP A 582 22.95 2.40 -17.08
CA ASP A 582 24.09 2.97 -17.79
C ASP A 582 25.18 3.51 -16.84
N HIS A 583 25.05 3.37 -15.52
CA HIS A 583 26.09 3.77 -14.58
C HIS A 583 26.57 2.53 -13.79
N GLN A 584 27.60 1.85 -14.32
CA GLN A 584 28.12 0.62 -13.73
C GLN A 584 29.52 0.81 -13.16
N VAL A 585 29.75 0.24 -11.97
CA VAL A 585 31.05 0.20 -11.31
C VAL A 585 31.30 -1.23 -10.86
N ASP A 586 32.41 -1.80 -11.32
CA ASP A 586 32.84 -3.18 -11.07
C ASP A 586 31.72 -4.19 -11.43
N GLY A 587 31.06 -3.96 -12.57
CA GLY A 587 29.97 -4.80 -13.10
C GLY A 587 28.61 -4.63 -12.40
N ASN A 588 28.48 -3.70 -11.46
CA ASN A 588 27.25 -3.48 -10.69
C ASN A 588 26.61 -2.13 -11.03
N VAL A 589 25.28 -2.07 -11.14
CA VAL A 589 24.54 -0.81 -11.28
C VAL A 589 24.69 0.00 -10.00
N ARG A 590 25.41 1.12 -10.08
CA ARG A 590 25.80 1.94 -8.93
C ARG A 590 25.07 3.27 -9.02
N VAL A 591 24.46 3.73 -7.93
CA VAL A 591 23.85 5.07 -7.92
C VAL A 591 24.95 6.14 -8.03
N PRO A 592 24.89 7.05 -9.01
CA PRO A 592 25.91 8.08 -9.21
C PRO A 592 25.86 9.13 -8.09
N PHE A 593 27.01 9.75 -7.83
CA PHE A 593 27.13 10.86 -6.88
C PHE A 593 26.21 12.03 -7.24
N ALA A 594 26.07 12.30 -8.54
CA ALA A 594 25.14 13.30 -9.08
C ALA A 594 23.67 13.07 -8.67
N LEU A 595 23.23 11.80 -8.56
CA LEU A 595 21.86 11.50 -8.13
C LEU A 595 21.67 11.80 -6.64
N PHE A 596 22.66 11.51 -5.79
CA PHE A 596 22.59 11.87 -4.38
C PHE A 596 22.50 13.39 -4.19
N ILE A 597 23.29 14.15 -4.96
CA ILE A 597 23.22 15.62 -4.97
C ILE A 597 21.81 16.08 -5.36
N GLU A 598 21.30 15.60 -6.49
CA GLU A 598 19.97 16.00 -6.97
C GLU A 598 18.87 15.64 -5.96
N LEU A 599 18.92 14.44 -5.37
CA LEU A 599 17.97 14.01 -4.33
C LEU A 599 18.04 14.92 -3.10
N MET A 600 19.24 15.28 -2.63
CA MET A 600 19.40 16.20 -1.50
C MET A 600 18.88 17.60 -1.81
N CYS A 601 19.18 18.15 -3.00
CA CYS A 601 18.69 19.45 -3.44
C CYS A 601 17.16 19.49 -3.54
N GLN A 602 16.57 18.46 -4.15
CA GLN A 602 15.12 18.36 -4.24
C GLN A 602 14.47 18.13 -2.87
N THR A 603 15.11 17.36 -1.98
CA THR A 603 14.66 17.19 -0.59
C THR A 603 14.66 18.52 0.15
N ALA A 604 15.73 19.31 0.04
CA ALA A 604 15.81 20.65 0.61
C ALA A 604 14.67 21.54 0.12
N SER A 605 14.43 21.57 -1.20
CA SER A 605 13.35 22.37 -1.77
C SER A 605 11.93 21.87 -1.39
N ALA A 606 11.75 20.56 -1.29
CA ALA A 606 10.47 19.95 -0.94
C ALA A 606 10.09 20.20 0.52
N CYS A 607 11.06 20.16 1.44
CA CYS A 607 10.84 20.30 2.88
C CYS A 607 10.83 21.77 3.34
N LEU A 608 11.71 22.60 2.75
CA LEU A 608 12.00 23.95 3.23
C LEU A 608 11.39 25.05 2.35
N GLY A 609 10.79 24.69 1.22
CA GLY A 609 10.23 25.62 0.25
C GLY A 609 11.25 26.10 -0.78
N ASP A 610 11.01 27.27 -1.36
CA ASP A 610 11.98 27.86 -2.30
C ASP A 610 13.14 28.50 -1.55
N LEU A 611 14.31 27.88 -1.64
CA LEU A 611 15.53 28.39 -1.01
C LEU A 611 16.26 29.38 -1.92
N GLY A 612 15.85 29.54 -3.19
CA GLY A 612 16.68 30.19 -4.20
C GLY A 612 18.02 29.48 -4.32
N ALA A 613 19.12 30.24 -4.20
CA ALA A 613 20.46 29.67 -4.14
C ALA A 613 20.79 29.20 -2.71
N PHE A 614 21.40 28.03 -2.59
CA PHE A 614 21.84 27.48 -1.30
C PHE A 614 23.12 26.66 -1.44
N THR A 615 23.72 26.33 -0.31
CA THR A 615 24.95 25.55 -0.22
C THR A 615 24.67 24.22 0.47
N LEU A 616 25.24 23.14 -0.06
CA LEU A 616 25.44 21.88 0.63
C LEU A 616 26.88 21.82 1.16
N ARG A 617 27.06 21.95 2.47
CA ARG A 617 28.37 21.86 3.15
C ARG A 617 28.66 20.46 3.65
N ALA A 618 29.95 20.13 3.72
CA ALA A 618 30.45 18.87 4.27
C ALA A 618 29.74 17.64 3.69
N LEU A 619 29.45 17.68 2.38
CA LEU A 619 28.76 16.62 1.69
C LEU A 619 29.68 15.41 1.61
N ARG A 620 29.24 14.27 2.16
CA ARG A 620 30.04 13.05 2.28
C ARG A 620 29.27 11.83 1.81
N MET A 621 29.96 10.95 1.09
CA MET A 621 29.55 9.58 0.80
C MET A 621 30.06 8.67 1.90
N HIS A 622 29.15 8.03 2.62
CA HIS A 622 29.46 7.07 3.67
C HIS A 622 29.64 5.67 3.11
N GLN A 623 28.77 5.29 2.17
CA GLN A 623 28.86 4.00 1.50
C GLN A 623 28.12 4.02 0.15
N PRO A 624 28.58 3.22 -0.82
CA PRO A 624 27.90 3.13 -2.10
C PRO A 624 26.52 2.48 -2.01
N LEU A 625 25.71 2.75 -3.02
CA LEU A 625 24.40 2.13 -3.20
C LEU A 625 24.36 1.38 -4.54
N THR A 626 24.22 0.06 -4.47
CA THR A 626 24.07 -0.83 -5.63
C THR A 626 22.61 -1.17 -5.85
N LEU A 627 22.12 -1.05 -7.08
CA LEU A 627 20.75 -1.37 -7.46
C LEU A 627 20.66 -2.71 -8.17
N ALA A 628 19.55 -3.42 -7.96
CA ALA A 628 19.21 -4.61 -8.74
C ALA A 628 18.38 -4.16 -9.95
N PRO A 629 18.84 -4.35 -11.20
CA PRO A 629 18.20 -3.79 -12.39
C PRO A 629 16.75 -4.22 -12.61
N GLU A 630 16.31 -5.29 -11.97
CA GLU A 630 14.98 -5.90 -12.15
C GLU A 630 14.06 -5.70 -10.94
N ARG A 631 14.52 -4.96 -9.90
CA ARG A 631 13.76 -4.83 -8.65
C ARG A 631 13.70 -3.38 -8.16
N PRO A 632 12.50 -2.89 -7.82
CA PRO A 632 12.37 -1.62 -7.15
C PRO A 632 13.15 -1.55 -5.83
N ARG A 633 13.63 -0.36 -5.47
CA ARG A 633 14.32 -0.13 -4.19
C ARG A 633 13.93 1.21 -3.60
N ASP A 634 13.52 1.19 -2.33
CA ASP A 634 13.19 2.41 -1.59
C ASP A 634 14.44 3.07 -0.99
N LEU A 635 14.51 4.39 -1.15
CA LEU A 635 15.43 5.30 -0.49
C LEU A 635 14.63 6.34 0.29
N ARG A 636 15.24 6.80 1.38
CA ARG A 636 14.71 7.83 2.25
C ARG A 636 15.73 8.95 2.37
N ALA A 637 15.31 10.20 2.21
CA ALA A 637 16.10 11.37 2.57
C ALA A 637 15.47 12.04 3.79
N VAL A 638 16.28 12.33 4.82
CA VAL A 638 15.81 12.93 6.06
C VAL A 638 16.49 14.28 6.24
N ILE A 639 15.68 15.34 6.40
CA ILE A 639 16.17 16.62 6.90
C ILE A 639 15.86 16.70 8.38
N ALA A 640 16.86 16.99 9.19
CA ALA A 640 16.69 17.25 10.62
C ALA A 640 17.47 18.50 11.02
N ARG A 641 16.90 19.27 11.95
CA ARG A 641 17.62 20.35 12.60
C ARG A 641 18.52 19.78 13.71
N THR A 642 19.81 20.13 13.70
CA THR A 642 20.75 19.76 14.78
C THR A 642 20.46 20.57 16.04
N ALA A 643 21.06 20.17 17.17
CA ALA A 643 20.97 20.91 18.42
C ALA A 643 21.51 22.36 18.29
N GLU A 644 22.48 22.60 17.40
CA GLU A 644 23.01 23.95 17.11
C GLU A 644 22.13 24.75 16.12
N GLY A 645 21.04 24.18 15.61
CA GLY A 645 20.11 24.86 14.71
C GLY A 645 20.40 24.70 13.22
N THR A 646 21.48 24.02 12.84
CA THR A 646 21.84 23.73 11.44
C THR A 646 20.91 22.69 10.83
N LEU A 647 20.58 22.81 9.54
CA LEU A 647 19.78 21.83 8.83
C LEU A 647 20.68 20.78 8.19
N ARG A 648 20.47 19.50 8.51
CA ARG A 648 21.25 18.40 7.95
C ARG A 648 20.37 17.48 7.13
N VAL A 649 20.81 17.13 5.93
CA VAL A 649 20.17 16.12 5.07
C VAL A 649 20.98 14.83 5.09
N GLY A 650 20.32 13.69 5.27
CA GLY A 650 20.90 12.36 5.15
C GLY A 650 20.10 11.50 4.19
N VAL A 651 20.76 10.75 3.30
CA VAL A 651 20.14 9.78 2.41
C VAL A 651 20.42 8.38 2.91
N GLU A 652 19.38 7.59 3.04
CA GLU A 652 19.35 6.30 3.72
C GLU A 652 18.60 5.26 2.89
N SER A 653 18.96 3.98 3.02
CA SER A 653 18.20 2.86 2.50
C SER A 653 18.30 1.64 3.42
N SER A 654 17.44 0.64 3.24
CA SER A 654 17.59 -0.65 3.92
C SER A 654 18.50 -1.58 3.11
N PRO A 655 19.41 -2.36 3.75
CA PRO A 655 20.23 -3.34 3.07
C PRO A 655 19.39 -4.46 2.47
N ILE A 656 19.88 -5.01 1.37
CA ILE A 656 19.40 -6.25 0.77
C ILE A 656 20.45 -7.32 1.10
N ARG A 657 20.05 -8.40 1.78
CA ARG A 657 20.93 -9.56 1.97
C ARG A 657 21.15 -10.33 0.65
N PRO A 658 22.18 -11.16 0.52
CA PRO A 658 22.36 -12.05 -0.64
C PRO A 658 21.18 -13.00 -0.88
N ASP A 659 20.42 -13.33 0.18
CA ASP A 659 19.17 -14.11 0.13
C ASP A 659 17.93 -13.25 -0.22
N HIS A 660 18.16 -11.95 -0.46
CA HIS A 660 17.16 -10.95 -0.81
C HIS A 660 16.11 -10.63 0.27
N SER A 661 16.40 -10.90 1.55
CA SER A 661 15.62 -10.38 2.67
C SER A 661 15.91 -8.89 2.94
N TRP A 662 14.87 -8.16 3.34
CA TRP A 662 14.97 -6.78 3.87
C TRP A 662 15.45 -6.86 5.31
N VAL A 663 16.32 -5.94 5.71
CA VAL A 663 16.87 -5.89 7.06
C VAL A 663 16.50 -4.53 7.68
N PRO A 664 16.07 -4.49 8.95
CA PRO A 664 15.69 -3.24 9.61
C PRO A 664 16.86 -2.34 10.02
N VAL A 665 18.05 -2.61 9.50
CA VAL A 665 19.18 -1.70 9.64
C VAL A 665 19.00 -0.60 8.60
N THR A 666 18.99 0.66 9.02
CA THR A 666 19.02 1.78 8.09
C THR A 666 20.47 2.09 7.74
N LEU A 667 20.84 1.95 6.48
CA LEU A 667 22.17 2.27 5.97
C LEU A 667 22.19 3.70 5.43
N GLN A 668 22.96 4.57 6.06
CA GLN A 668 23.18 5.92 5.57
C GLN A 668 24.20 5.91 4.43
N HIS A 669 23.83 6.42 3.26
CA HIS A 669 24.65 6.45 2.06
C HIS A 669 25.39 7.78 1.89
N ALA A 670 24.71 8.89 2.17
CA ALA A 670 25.26 10.22 1.99
C ALA A 670 24.67 11.21 2.99
N SER A 671 25.42 12.27 3.32
CA SER A 671 24.89 13.37 4.14
C SER A 671 25.52 14.71 3.79
N ALA A 672 24.80 15.80 4.03
CA ALA A 672 25.30 17.18 3.92
C ALA A 672 24.57 18.12 4.87
N GLU A 673 25.13 19.31 5.10
CA GLU A 673 24.49 20.42 5.80
C GLU A 673 23.94 21.43 4.77
N ILE A 674 22.75 21.98 5.03
CA ILE A 674 22.05 22.90 4.12
C ILE A 674 22.15 24.32 4.70
N GLU A 675 22.68 25.24 3.90
CA GLU A 675 22.78 26.67 4.23
C GLU A 675 22.20 27.53 3.11
N PRO A 676 21.10 28.28 3.34
CA PRO A 676 20.60 29.26 2.37
C PRO A 676 21.61 30.40 2.13
N LEU A 677 21.75 30.85 0.88
CA LEU A 677 22.59 32.02 0.55
C LEU A 677 21.77 33.31 0.68
N THR A 678 21.99 34.07 1.75
CA THR A 678 21.35 35.38 1.94
C THR A 678 22.06 36.50 1.15
N GLY A 679 21.29 37.33 0.43
CA GLY A 679 21.80 38.54 -0.25
C GLY A 679 22.31 38.36 -1.68
N GLN A 680 21.54 37.71 -2.55
CA GLN A 680 21.90 37.32 -3.92
C GLN A 680 22.61 38.42 -4.74
N LYS A 681 23.78 38.07 -5.30
CA LYS A 681 24.29 38.61 -6.57
C LYS A 681 23.80 37.70 -7.71
N PRO A 682 23.67 38.19 -8.96
CA PRO A 682 23.37 37.31 -10.10
C PRO A 682 24.40 36.17 -10.18
N ALA A 683 23.93 34.98 -10.58
CA ALA A 683 24.79 33.80 -10.73
C ALA A 683 26.03 34.15 -11.57
N PRO A 684 27.22 33.70 -11.16
CA PRO A 684 28.44 33.98 -11.91
C PRO A 684 28.33 33.39 -13.32
N ARG A 685 29.12 33.92 -14.25
CA ARG A 685 29.27 33.36 -15.59
C ARG A 685 30.71 32.94 -15.81
N ILE A 686 30.90 31.82 -16.50
CA ILE A 686 32.21 31.40 -17.00
C ILE A 686 32.37 31.87 -18.44
N ASP A 687 33.60 32.21 -18.82
CA ASP A 687 33.90 32.50 -20.22
C ASP A 687 33.96 31.19 -21.01
N VAL A 688 33.08 31.08 -22.01
CA VAL A 688 33.00 29.94 -22.92
C VAL A 688 33.67 30.25 -24.27
N ALA A 689 34.26 31.44 -24.41
CA ALA A 689 35.07 31.78 -25.56
C ALA A 689 36.38 30.97 -25.51
N LEU A 690 36.55 30.03 -26.43
CA LEU A 690 37.69 29.12 -26.52
C LEU A 690 39.02 29.80 -26.93
N LYS A 691 39.17 31.10 -26.70
CA LYS A 691 40.32 31.87 -27.16
C LYS A 691 41.55 31.56 -26.30
N GLY A 692 42.62 31.08 -26.95
CA GLY A 692 43.88 30.79 -26.29
C GLY A 692 43.94 29.45 -25.55
N LEU A 693 42.87 28.64 -25.60
CA LEU A 693 42.86 27.30 -25.00
C LEU A 693 43.37 26.24 -25.98
N GLU A 694 44.16 25.30 -25.50
CA GLU A 694 44.63 24.16 -26.30
C GLU A 694 43.62 23.00 -26.26
N PRO A 695 43.32 22.33 -27.38
CA PRO A 695 42.41 21.18 -27.37
C PRO A 695 43.01 19.97 -26.64
N VAL A 696 42.16 19.22 -25.93
CA VAL A 696 42.48 17.95 -25.28
C VAL A 696 41.68 16.85 -25.97
N SER A 697 42.34 15.77 -26.39
CA SER A 697 41.64 14.63 -27.00
C SER A 697 40.67 14.00 -26.00
N VAL A 698 39.44 13.79 -26.48
CA VAL A 698 38.36 13.08 -25.80
C VAL A 698 38.23 11.63 -26.31
N ASP A 699 39.17 11.18 -27.14
CA ASP A 699 39.19 9.82 -27.68
C ASP A 699 39.52 8.81 -26.58
N HIS A 700 39.03 7.58 -26.74
CA HIS A 700 39.29 6.47 -25.81
C HIS A 700 38.88 6.71 -24.34
N LEU A 701 38.07 7.73 -24.04
CA LEU A 701 37.61 8.02 -22.67
C LEU A 701 36.89 6.82 -22.03
N GLN A 702 36.07 6.12 -22.80
CA GLN A 702 35.34 4.96 -22.32
C GLN A 702 36.28 3.81 -21.96
N GLU A 703 37.36 3.61 -22.71
CA GLU A 703 38.40 2.63 -22.40
C GLU A 703 39.15 3.01 -21.12
N ARG A 704 39.43 4.31 -20.92
CA ARG A 704 40.07 4.81 -19.70
C ARG A 704 39.19 4.60 -18.45
N PHE A 705 37.88 4.82 -18.54
CA PHE A 705 36.97 4.53 -17.44
C PHE A 705 36.83 3.02 -17.21
N ALA A 706 36.68 2.23 -18.28
CA ALA A 706 36.55 0.79 -18.20
C ALA A 706 37.78 0.11 -17.58
N ALA A 707 38.99 0.62 -17.86
CA ALA A 707 40.23 0.18 -17.22
C ALA A 707 40.21 0.32 -15.69
N ASN A 708 39.39 1.23 -15.15
CA ASN A 708 39.20 1.46 -13.72
C ASN A 708 37.89 0.83 -13.17
N GLY A 709 37.30 -0.09 -13.94
CA GLY A 709 36.06 -0.78 -13.59
C GLY A 709 34.79 0.05 -13.75
N ILE A 710 34.86 1.23 -14.37
CA ILE A 710 33.71 2.13 -14.55
C ILE A 710 33.20 2.03 -15.99
N VAL A 711 31.93 1.65 -16.15
CA VAL A 711 31.27 1.57 -17.45
C VAL A 711 30.06 2.49 -17.42
N TYR A 712 30.22 3.66 -18.03
CA TYR A 712 29.09 4.51 -18.39
C TYR A 712 28.37 3.90 -19.59
N GLY A 713 27.09 4.16 -19.81
CA GLY A 713 26.28 3.80 -20.99
C GLY A 713 25.72 5.06 -21.67
N PRO A 714 24.85 4.95 -22.69
CA PRO A 714 24.37 6.09 -23.46
C PRO A 714 23.94 7.31 -22.64
N ALA A 715 23.30 7.13 -21.48
CA ALA A 715 22.87 8.23 -20.62
C ALA A 715 24.00 9.08 -20.00
N PHE A 716 25.25 8.57 -19.95
CA PHE A 716 26.36 9.16 -19.20
C PHE A 716 27.68 9.28 -19.99
N ARG A 717 27.66 9.21 -21.33
CA ARG A 717 28.88 9.07 -22.14
C ARG A 717 29.32 10.31 -22.95
N GLU A 718 28.50 11.36 -23.03
CA GLU A 718 28.68 12.44 -24.02
C GLU A 718 29.47 13.66 -23.50
N ILE A 719 30.79 13.51 -23.36
CA ILE A 719 31.72 14.66 -23.33
C ILE A 719 32.07 15.02 -24.78
N VAL A 720 31.56 16.16 -25.25
CA VAL A 720 31.64 16.56 -26.67
C VAL A 720 33.06 16.97 -27.06
N SER A 721 33.71 17.76 -26.21
CA SER A 721 35.03 18.33 -26.46
C SER A 721 35.62 18.90 -25.18
N CYS A 722 36.95 18.96 -25.09
CA CYS A 722 37.66 19.50 -23.94
C CYS A 722 38.84 20.38 -24.39
N TRP A 723 39.11 21.42 -23.63
CA TRP A 723 40.23 22.35 -23.83
C TRP A 723 40.96 22.62 -22.52
N ARG A 724 42.20 23.09 -22.59
CA ARG A 724 43.07 23.38 -21.45
C ARG A 724 43.78 24.74 -21.54
N ASP A 725 44.04 25.32 -20.38
CA ASP A 725 45.00 26.40 -20.17
C ASP A 725 45.69 26.18 -18.81
N GLY A 726 46.98 25.84 -18.83
CA GLY A 726 47.68 25.38 -17.62
C GLY A 726 46.97 24.21 -16.92
N ALA A 727 46.54 24.42 -15.68
CA ALA A 727 45.78 23.45 -14.88
C ALA A 727 44.28 23.45 -15.19
N LEU A 728 43.74 24.52 -15.78
CA LEU A 728 42.32 24.66 -16.06
C LEU A 728 41.86 23.69 -17.16
N ARG A 729 40.68 23.08 -17.00
CA ARG A 729 40.01 22.29 -18.05
C ARG A 729 38.61 22.82 -18.29
N LEU A 730 38.29 23.13 -19.53
CA LEU A 730 36.95 23.51 -19.95
C LEU A 730 36.41 22.44 -20.90
N ALA A 731 35.27 21.84 -20.57
CA ALA A 731 34.66 20.78 -21.36
C ALA A 731 33.22 21.13 -21.72
N GLN A 732 32.83 20.83 -22.96
CA GLN A 732 31.45 20.87 -23.41
C GLN A 732 30.83 19.49 -23.17
N VAL A 733 29.67 19.45 -22.53
CA VAL A 733 28.99 18.22 -22.11
C VAL A 733 27.54 18.21 -22.57
N ARG A 734 27.03 17.03 -22.94
CA ARG A 734 25.64 16.80 -23.34
C ARG A 734 25.06 15.62 -22.57
N ALA A 735 23.90 15.77 -21.96
CA ALA A 735 23.19 14.66 -21.35
C ALA A 735 22.71 13.67 -22.44
N GLY A 736 22.98 12.38 -22.26
CA GLY A 736 22.69 11.37 -23.27
C GLY A 736 21.22 10.93 -23.32
N ALA A 737 20.84 10.30 -24.43
CA ALA A 737 19.49 9.76 -24.63
C ALA A 737 19.25 8.54 -23.71
N GLY A 738 18.40 8.70 -22.71
CA GLY A 738 18.06 7.62 -21.76
C GLY A 738 17.12 8.08 -20.65
N TRP A 739 17.25 9.35 -20.26
CA TRP A 739 16.30 10.03 -19.38
C TRP A 739 15.10 10.51 -20.21
N LYS A 740 13.94 9.84 -20.09
CA LYS A 740 12.71 10.25 -20.81
C LYS A 740 12.24 11.63 -20.29
N ALA A 741 12.51 12.68 -21.07
CA ALA A 741 12.24 14.08 -20.72
C ALA A 741 10.78 14.36 -20.34
N ASP A 742 9.82 13.63 -20.92
CA ASP A 742 8.39 13.92 -20.80
C ASP A 742 7.76 13.43 -19.49
N VAL A 743 8.43 12.55 -18.74
CA VAL A 743 7.87 11.88 -17.54
C VAL A 743 8.27 12.59 -16.24
N ARG A 744 9.12 13.62 -16.32
CA ARG A 744 9.94 14.07 -15.17
C ARG A 744 10.02 15.59 -15.00
N GLY A 745 8.88 16.28 -14.87
CA GLY A 745 8.76 17.55 -14.10
C GLY A 745 9.90 18.59 -14.16
N ARG A 746 10.19 19.24 -13.02
CA ARG A 746 11.26 20.25 -12.85
C ARG A 746 12.42 19.65 -12.06
N SER A 747 13.68 19.87 -12.44
CA SER A 747 14.90 19.44 -11.72
C SER A 747 15.82 20.62 -11.41
N PHE A 748 16.78 20.45 -10.49
CA PHE A 748 17.90 21.40 -10.34
C PHE A 748 18.93 21.13 -11.42
N PHE A 749 19.30 19.86 -11.57
CA PHE A 749 20.26 19.41 -12.57
C PHE A 749 19.70 18.26 -13.39
N ASP A 750 20.10 18.20 -14.66
CA ASP A 750 20.08 16.92 -15.36
C ASP A 750 21.16 16.03 -14.72
N ILE A 751 20.76 14.84 -14.26
CA ILE A 751 21.66 13.93 -13.52
C ILE A 751 22.83 13.50 -14.41
N GLY A 752 22.58 13.24 -15.70
CA GLY A 752 23.62 12.90 -16.66
C GLY A 752 24.57 14.07 -16.89
N LEU A 753 24.04 15.28 -17.03
CA LEU A 753 24.86 16.49 -17.20
C LEU A 753 25.75 16.77 -15.97
N LEU A 754 25.19 16.66 -14.76
CA LEU A 754 25.94 16.85 -13.53
C LEU A 754 27.03 15.78 -13.36
N ASP A 755 26.71 14.52 -13.66
CA ASP A 755 27.68 13.44 -13.62
C ASP A 755 28.81 13.64 -14.66
N LEU A 756 28.47 14.01 -15.89
CA LEU A 756 29.45 14.34 -16.93
C LEU A 756 30.37 15.49 -16.50
N SER A 757 29.86 16.48 -15.76
CA SER A 757 30.72 17.54 -15.22
C SER A 757 31.79 16.99 -14.27
N LEU A 758 31.46 15.99 -13.46
CA LEU A 758 32.42 15.31 -12.58
C LEU A 758 33.39 14.43 -13.38
N GLN A 759 32.92 13.75 -14.43
CA GLN A 759 33.77 12.92 -15.29
C GLN A 759 34.91 13.73 -15.93
N THR A 760 34.73 15.04 -16.16
CA THR A 760 35.76 15.91 -16.75
C THR A 760 37.03 16.05 -15.90
N LEU A 761 36.99 15.64 -14.62
CA LEU A 761 38.17 15.52 -13.77
C LEU A 761 39.24 14.60 -14.39
N VAL A 762 38.86 13.64 -15.24
CA VAL A 762 39.79 12.73 -15.93
C VAL A 762 40.81 13.43 -16.82
N PHE A 763 40.56 14.68 -17.21
CA PHE A 763 41.50 15.50 -17.99
C PHE A 763 42.47 16.29 -17.12
N HIS A 764 42.21 16.38 -15.81
CA HIS A 764 42.99 17.21 -14.90
C HIS A 764 44.24 16.45 -14.39
N PRO A 765 45.45 17.05 -14.42
CA PRO A 765 46.68 16.36 -14.02
C PRO A 765 46.72 15.97 -12.54
N GLY A 766 46.12 16.79 -11.68
CA GLY A 766 46.01 16.54 -10.23
C GLY A 766 44.88 15.59 -9.83
N ALA A 767 44.05 15.13 -10.77
CA ALA A 767 42.98 14.18 -10.47
C ALA A 767 43.51 12.74 -10.56
N ARG A 768 43.23 11.94 -9.52
CA ARG A 768 43.50 10.50 -9.55
C ARG A 768 42.63 9.87 -10.64
N HIS A 769 43.28 9.30 -11.65
CA HIS A 769 42.58 8.67 -12.76
C HIS A 769 41.71 7.52 -12.22
N GLY A 770 40.42 7.52 -12.57
CA GLY A 770 39.47 6.49 -12.11
C GLY A 770 38.90 6.66 -10.69
N GLY A 771 39.21 7.74 -9.97
CA GLY A 771 38.64 8.02 -8.65
C GLY A 771 37.18 8.47 -8.70
N LEU A 772 36.33 7.96 -7.80
CA LEU A 772 34.94 8.41 -7.63
C LEU A 772 34.86 9.50 -6.55
N PRO A 773 33.95 10.49 -6.67
CA PRO A 773 33.67 11.46 -5.60
C PRO A 773 33.31 10.81 -4.27
N THR A 774 33.98 11.23 -3.19
CA THR A 774 33.70 10.76 -1.82
C THR A 774 33.26 11.87 -0.87
N ALA A 775 33.78 13.08 -1.04
CA ALA A 775 33.39 14.21 -0.22
C ALA A 775 33.55 15.52 -0.97
N VAL A 776 32.75 16.51 -0.58
CA VAL A 776 32.78 17.88 -1.08
C VAL A 776 32.66 18.80 0.14
N GLU A 777 33.61 19.71 0.31
CA GLU A 777 33.56 20.69 1.40
C GLU A 777 32.38 21.65 1.21
N GLU A 778 32.20 22.15 -0.01
CA GLU A 778 31.17 23.12 -0.35
C GLU A 778 30.63 22.90 -1.78
N LEU A 779 29.33 22.61 -1.89
CA LEU A 779 28.60 22.61 -3.16
C LEU A 779 27.61 23.78 -3.16
N ILE A 780 27.83 24.76 -4.02
CA ILE A 780 26.95 25.92 -4.19
C ILE A 780 25.99 25.65 -5.34
N VAL A 781 24.69 25.73 -5.07
CA VAL A 781 23.59 25.56 -6.03
C VAL A 781 23.06 26.95 -6.37
N HIS A 782 23.23 27.38 -7.63
CA HIS A 782 22.76 28.69 -8.11
C HIS A 782 21.46 28.62 -8.91
N THR A 783 21.18 27.47 -9.52
CA THR A 783 19.95 27.26 -10.28
C THR A 783 18.79 26.92 -9.36
N GLU A 784 17.61 27.39 -9.72
CA GLU A 784 16.35 26.95 -9.12
C GLU A 784 15.78 25.75 -9.88
N LEU A 785 14.79 25.11 -9.29
CA LEU A 785 14.13 23.95 -9.87
C LEU A 785 13.32 24.34 -11.14
N GLY A 786 13.72 23.84 -12.32
CA GLY A 786 13.16 24.22 -13.62
C GLY A 786 13.24 23.12 -14.69
N GLY A 787 12.99 23.48 -15.96
CA GLY A 787 13.11 22.52 -17.06
C GLY A 787 14.54 22.01 -17.22
N SER A 788 14.71 20.68 -17.35
CA SER A 788 16.03 20.05 -17.49
C SER A 788 16.80 20.62 -18.69
N ARG A 789 18.10 20.88 -18.51
CA ARG A 789 19.01 21.31 -19.57
C ARG A 789 19.81 20.10 -20.02
N SER A 790 19.78 19.79 -21.31
CA SER A 790 20.50 18.66 -21.88
C SER A 790 21.93 19.00 -22.32
N GLU A 791 22.35 20.26 -22.27
CA GLU A 791 23.67 20.71 -22.73
C GLU A 791 24.24 21.79 -21.80
N GLY A 792 25.56 21.77 -21.62
CA GLY A 792 26.25 22.72 -20.75
C GLY A 792 27.77 22.67 -20.87
N TRP A 793 28.42 23.38 -19.96
CA TRP A 793 29.86 23.49 -19.85
C TRP A 793 30.30 23.08 -18.44
N ALA A 794 31.42 22.35 -18.36
CA ALA A 794 32.06 21.99 -17.12
C ALA A 794 33.46 22.61 -17.09
N LEU A 795 33.77 23.35 -16.03
CA LEU A 795 35.06 23.97 -15.78
C LEU A 795 35.70 23.32 -14.56
N VAL A 796 36.86 22.69 -14.74
CA VAL A 796 37.68 22.12 -13.67
C VAL A 796 38.84 23.07 -13.40
N ASP A 797 39.01 23.45 -12.14
CA ASP A 797 40.08 24.34 -11.69
C ASP A 797 40.62 23.88 -10.32
N THR A 798 41.91 24.09 -10.08
CA THR A 798 42.56 23.88 -8.79
C THR A 798 43.30 25.16 -8.40
N GLY A 799 42.80 25.84 -7.36
CA GLY A 799 43.72 26.55 -6.48
C GLY A 799 44.73 25.55 -5.90
N ALA A 800 45.92 26.03 -5.51
CA ALA A 800 47.17 25.26 -5.32
C ALA A 800 47.15 23.90 -4.58
N GLU A 801 46.07 23.45 -3.92
CA GLU A 801 46.01 22.14 -3.25
C GLU A 801 44.66 21.37 -3.33
N LYS A 802 43.58 21.89 -3.95
CA LYS A 802 42.24 21.25 -3.89
C LYS A 802 41.44 21.32 -5.21
N LEU A 803 40.76 20.22 -5.59
CA LEU A 803 39.97 20.07 -6.83
C LEU A 803 38.62 20.82 -6.76
N GLY A 804 38.27 21.56 -7.81
CA GLY A 804 36.97 22.21 -7.98
C GLY A 804 36.35 21.95 -9.35
N VAL A 805 35.02 21.90 -9.42
CA VAL A 805 34.24 21.72 -10.65
C VAL A 805 33.11 22.73 -10.68
N THR A 806 33.00 23.52 -11.75
CA THR A 806 31.89 24.44 -11.99
C THR A 806 31.06 23.94 -13.17
N LEU A 807 29.77 23.71 -12.96
CA LEU A 807 28.81 23.38 -14.01
C LEU A 807 28.05 24.64 -14.43
N ALA A 808 27.98 24.89 -15.73
CA ALA A 808 27.26 26.01 -16.34
C ALA A 808 26.34 25.55 -17.48
N ASP A 809 25.30 26.34 -17.77
CA ASP A 809 24.43 26.12 -18.93
C ASP A 809 25.15 26.45 -20.24
N SER A 810 24.52 26.18 -21.39
CA SER A 810 25.08 26.45 -22.72
C SER A 810 25.42 27.93 -22.97
N ALA A 811 24.86 28.86 -22.19
CA ALA A 811 25.17 30.29 -22.24
C ALA A 811 26.25 30.70 -21.22
N GLY A 812 26.91 29.75 -20.55
CA GLY A 812 27.95 29.98 -19.55
C GLY A 812 27.44 30.50 -18.20
N ARG A 813 26.13 30.47 -17.92
CA ARG A 813 25.60 30.81 -16.60
C ARG A 813 25.83 29.66 -15.63
N VAL A 814 26.49 29.93 -14.52
CA VAL A 814 26.84 28.90 -13.53
C VAL A 814 25.57 28.37 -12.85
N MET A 815 25.42 27.05 -12.88
CA MET A 815 24.35 26.29 -12.24
C MET A 815 24.78 25.74 -10.88
N ALA A 816 26.02 25.23 -10.81
CA ALA A 816 26.60 24.69 -9.58
C ALA A 816 28.12 24.91 -9.51
N GLN A 817 28.65 25.03 -8.30
CA GLN A 817 30.09 25.08 -8.03
C GLN A 817 30.43 24.10 -6.91
N ILE A 818 31.25 23.11 -7.23
CA ILE A 818 31.84 22.16 -6.29
C ILE A 818 33.23 22.67 -5.94
N ARG A 819 33.47 22.91 -4.65
CA ARG A 819 34.77 23.31 -4.13
C ARG A 819 35.31 22.22 -3.21
N ASN A 820 36.61 21.96 -3.34
CA ASN A 820 37.35 21.04 -2.48
C ASN A 820 36.77 19.62 -2.53
N LEU A 821 36.73 19.07 -3.74
CA LEU A 821 36.29 17.71 -4.02
C LEU A 821 37.38 16.69 -3.66
N GLU A 822 36.99 15.68 -2.90
CA GLU A 822 37.79 14.50 -2.58
C GLU A 822 37.36 13.32 -3.47
N LEU A 823 38.35 12.57 -3.97
CA LEU A 823 38.16 11.37 -4.78
C LEU A 823 38.71 10.13 -4.06
N THR A 824 38.11 8.97 -4.28
CA THR A 824 38.64 7.69 -3.78
C THR A 824 40.07 7.44 -4.25
N ALA A 825 40.90 6.87 -3.39
CA ALA A 825 42.10 6.16 -3.82
C ALA A 825 41.69 4.80 -4.40
N ARG A 826 41.59 4.69 -5.73
CA ARG A 826 41.61 3.38 -6.41
C ARG A 826 43.05 3.15 -6.87
N GLU A 827 43.66 2.06 -6.40
CA GLU A 827 44.97 1.64 -6.92
C GLU A 827 44.77 1.25 -8.40
N SER A 828 45.64 1.81 -9.25
CA SER A 828 45.63 1.62 -10.71
C SER A 828 46.04 0.23 -11.13
#